data_AF-A0A0M9FQ64-F1
#
_entry.id   AF-A0A0M9FQ64-F1
#
_cell.length_a   1.000
_cell.length_b   1.000
_cell.length_c   1.000
_cell.angle_alpha   90.00
_cell.angle_beta   90.00
_cell.angle_gamma   90.00
#
_symmetry.space_group_name_H-M   'P 1'
#
loop_
_entity.id
_entity.type
_entity.pdbx_description
1 polymer ?
#
loop_
_entity_poly.entity_id
_entity_poly.type
_entity_poly.pdbx_seq_one_letter_code
_entity_poly.pdbx_strand_id
1 'polypeptide(L)'
;MRASTSANDAGGAAAAAQTATTAATGSSNYAAASSSDPSAPLFSPEENKLFDTIVEECNSFQDYERLHQEVLMTLESDEVLDQFRTEYEGLHNSLLHSHEGEGRLLRKCTDLQSDIQACTEKAASAAELTAGDQNTIVHLRSEIERTSSKLVRVKEKEAQLKEAVLTLKREVAAWQVKAQEPVELPAQEAAFQSLRSLHETVQREEERLVQQLRGTTFDAAATQRRIAALLESNTTNEAELKELRDSIAAKEDETQRILDAKSAKEEELRAMRVTVARRVLYHTSQQETLDTLAEDHERNGQELREVKREEVRLTEEYQGVGRQLQHVNTALQECNEENDLWQRRVQERTEELQTQQANVAAVHTRYVKAQKVVEALQKRNAVTEQQRADEHEKQREMAVRLKQSEADLVRARQLFSAEEQTLASVKKEINLLQQNIAGEVGQQQRNAAWLAEKQGQLHVLESTLAASEEHNHQARQELYIVAQEAEAHEAAAKDNAFHCAHLLSDMENLQAELALQETRLGDTAAQIRQQQQLLESTVAERNTYTTHYDQLKHGLSEQQHQFGLLLAQIKIMKNAVQKREHEVKVEDAHIQLLKQQQKDLEGQLTEYQRRAGKRHRTADMLVQEMRQLRSVLGDAEDETARQQRRCRDVQHERDVLHRQVTDRAKELNVLYERAHTQQSMLQSGEIVYADQAHELEHLAYQTAQFAQQLAQMREFLKRLPDLQVMLNNATRELQREKVRVRALLDEAERPVNVHPFHDLASAEPETYALVQRVQKLQRIIVQRRQELEAKEEAIRGVEQRYMKSKAAVAHQPGPEIAEQLSAYQQNLVKKQQQMRQMQETLQFFRAQTDHFKARHDVLRERLADMGNAYAAQRATEEKQARTRDVARDGASLDSRSLSSSAAETPVYRGFVAPPRPTPTSDTSASVKAE
;
A
#
# COMPACT_ATOMS: atom_id res chain seq x y z
N MET A 1 52.96 13.94 42.56
CA MET A 1 54.28 13.62 43.17
C MET A 1 55.18 13.04 42.08
N ARG A 2 56.50 13.14 42.31
CA ARG A 2 57.64 12.32 41.84
C ARG A 2 57.31 11.01 41.07
N ALA A 3 58.11 10.56 40.09
CA ALA A 3 59.22 11.18 39.32
C ALA A 3 59.64 10.27 38.12
N SER A 4 60.46 10.80 37.20
CA SER A 4 61.63 10.16 36.49
C SER A 4 61.66 8.63 36.21
N THR A 5 62.10 8.09 35.06
CA THR A 5 63.03 8.63 34.03
C THR A 5 63.07 7.78 32.72
N SER A 6 63.79 8.28 31.71
CA SER A 6 64.53 7.63 30.60
C SER A 6 64.89 6.12 30.66
N ALA A 7 65.23 5.43 29.55
CA ALA A 7 65.10 5.65 28.10
C ALA A 7 65.62 4.43 27.28
N ASN A 8 65.43 4.45 25.95
CA ASN A 8 66.24 3.90 24.85
C ASN A 8 66.60 2.38 24.70
N ASP A 9 66.36 1.95 23.44
CA ASP A 9 67.22 1.16 22.54
C ASP A 9 67.27 -0.39 22.50
N ALA A 10 67.17 -0.85 21.24
CA ALA A 10 67.89 -1.96 20.58
C ALA A 10 67.70 -3.42 21.04
N GLY A 11 66.65 -4.06 20.51
CA GLY A 11 66.81 -5.10 19.48
C GLY A 11 67.22 -6.55 19.85
N GLY A 12 66.85 -7.50 18.99
CA GLY A 12 67.57 -8.77 18.83
C GLY A 12 66.92 -10.07 19.37
N ALA A 13 66.05 -10.66 18.55
CA ALA A 13 65.92 -12.11 18.30
C ALA A 13 65.53 -13.13 19.42
N ALA A 14 64.99 -14.27 18.95
CA ALA A 14 64.98 -15.59 19.57
C ALA A 14 64.45 -15.75 21.01
N ALA A 15 63.15 -16.04 21.15
CA ALA A 15 62.58 -16.67 22.34
C ALA A 15 62.16 -18.12 22.02
N ALA A 16 62.98 -19.10 22.41
CA ALA A 16 62.69 -20.52 22.29
C ALA A 16 63.14 -21.31 23.54
N ALA A 17 62.26 -21.37 24.54
CA ALA A 17 62.32 -22.28 25.68
C ALA A 17 60.88 -22.67 26.03
N GLN A 18 60.44 -23.92 25.96
CA GLN A 18 60.85 -25.10 26.76
C GLN A 18 60.44 -25.03 28.23
N THR A 19 59.23 -25.49 28.55
CA THR A 19 58.89 -26.58 29.50
C THR A 19 57.41 -26.90 29.31
N ALA A 20 56.92 -28.08 28.90
CA ALA A 20 57.25 -29.49 29.18
C ALA A 20 56.43 -30.11 30.33
N THR A 21 55.23 -30.62 30.01
CA THR A 21 54.55 -31.65 30.81
C THR A 21 53.67 -32.57 29.95
N THR A 22 53.81 -33.88 30.17
CA THR A 22 52.83 -34.97 29.90
C THR A 22 52.09 -35.04 28.56
N ALA A 23 52.44 -36.03 27.75
CA ALA A 23 51.59 -36.53 26.66
C ALA A 23 50.54 -37.52 27.16
N ALA A 24 49.36 -37.56 26.51
CA ALA A 24 48.38 -38.64 26.66
C ALA A 24 47.55 -38.81 25.36
N THR A 25 47.36 -40.07 24.95
CA THR A 25 46.23 -40.60 24.16
C THR A 25 45.62 -39.70 23.06
N GLY A 26 46.18 -39.74 21.86
CA GLY A 26 45.44 -39.40 20.64
C GLY A 26 44.53 -40.57 20.23
N SER A 27 43.27 -40.55 20.65
CA SER A 27 42.23 -41.50 20.22
C SER A 27 40.86 -40.81 20.22
N SER A 28 39.94 -41.29 19.37
CA SER A 28 38.51 -40.90 19.28
C SER A 28 38.19 -39.39 19.30
N ASN A 29 37.90 -38.80 18.14
CA ASN A 29 36.58 -38.21 17.82
C ASN A 29 36.54 -37.54 16.44
N TYR A 30 36.51 -38.36 15.40
CA TYR A 30 35.87 -38.02 14.11
C TYR A 30 34.74 -39.04 13.87
N ALA A 31 33.67 -38.90 14.64
CA ALA A 31 32.55 -39.84 14.70
C ALA A 31 31.21 -39.10 14.89
N ALA A 32 30.83 -38.28 13.91
CA ALA A 32 29.56 -37.53 13.93
C ALA A 32 29.13 -37.02 12.53
N ALA A 33 29.03 -37.91 11.50
CA ALA A 33 28.36 -37.61 10.22
C ALA A 33 28.15 -38.81 9.25
N SER A 34 28.37 -40.07 9.66
CA SER A 34 28.30 -41.22 8.72
C SER A 34 27.95 -42.55 9.40
N SER A 35 26.83 -42.59 10.12
CA SER A 35 26.30 -43.82 10.74
C SER A 35 24.77 -43.78 10.82
N SER A 36 24.12 -43.57 9.66
CA SER A 36 22.74 -44.00 9.47
C SER A 36 22.77 -45.51 9.18
N ASP A 37 22.46 -46.34 10.17
CA ASP A 37 22.29 -47.77 9.95
C ASP A 37 21.17 -47.98 8.92
N PRO A 38 21.39 -48.76 7.84
CA PRO A 38 20.36 -49.01 6.82
C PRO A 38 19.23 -49.93 7.32
N SER A 39 19.25 -50.32 8.59
CA SER A 39 18.27 -51.17 9.29
C SER A 39 17.40 -50.42 10.30
N ALA A 40 17.49 -49.08 10.37
CA ALA A 40 16.50 -48.28 11.11
C ALA A 40 15.16 -48.29 10.35
N PRO A 41 14.05 -48.83 10.90
CA PRO A 41 12.76 -48.82 10.23
C PRO A 41 12.25 -47.37 10.10
N LEU A 42 11.74 -47.03 8.92
CA LEU A 42 11.23 -45.69 8.57
C LEU A 42 10.02 -45.24 9.40
N PHE A 43 9.35 -46.17 10.08
CA PHE A 43 8.25 -45.94 11.00
C PHE A 43 8.51 -46.69 12.30
N SER A 44 8.17 -46.07 13.43
CA SER A 44 8.27 -46.69 14.76
C SER A 44 7.30 -47.88 14.92
N PRO A 45 7.53 -48.77 15.89
CA PRO A 45 6.59 -49.85 16.23
C PRO A 45 5.23 -49.36 16.79
N GLU A 46 5.07 -48.06 17.01
CA GLU A 46 3.82 -47.43 17.48
C GLU A 46 3.06 -46.81 16.31
N GLU A 47 3.75 -46.16 15.36
CA GLU A 47 3.15 -45.65 14.12
C GLU A 47 2.62 -46.77 13.21
N ASN A 48 3.32 -47.91 13.12
CA ASN A 48 2.81 -49.06 12.38
C ASN A 48 1.52 -49.60 13.02
N LYS A 49 1.45 -49.71 14.35
CA LYS A 49 0.23 -50.16 15.05
C LYS A 49 -0.93 -49.18 14.89
N LEU A 50 -0.66 -47.87 14.89
CA LEU A 50 -1.66 -46.84 14.60
C LEU A 50 -2.22 -47.02 13.18
N PHE A 51 -1.36 -47.28 12.19
CA PHE A 51 -1.79 -47.58 10.84
C PHE A 51 -2.63 -48.87 10.76
N ASP A 52 -2.19 -49.95 11.42
CA ASP A 52 -2.93 -51.21 11.49
C ASP A 52 -4.32 -51.01 12.12
N THR A 53 -4.45 -50.24 13.21
CA THR A 53 -5.76 -49.93 13.80
C THR A 53 -6.65 -49.09 12.88
N ILE A 54 -6.11 -48.16 12.10
CA ILE A 54 -6.90 -47.39 11.11
C ILE A 54 -7.38 -48.33 9.98
N VAL A 55 -6.57 -49.31 9.58
CA VAL A 55 -7.00 -50.37 8.64
C VAL A 55 -8.12 -51.22 9.25
N GLU A 56 -8.03 -51.62 10.51
CA GLU A 56 -9.11 -52.35 11.21
C GLU A 56 -10.40 -51.53 11.32
N GLU A 57 -10.31 -50.26 11.73
CA GLU A 57 -11.46 -49.33 11.81
C GLU A 57 -12.14 -49.16 10.45
N CYS A 58 -11.40 -48.94 9.37
CA CYS A 58 -12.00 -48.81 8.03
C CYS A 58 -12.61 -50.12 7.49
N ASN A 59 -12.18 -51.29 7.97
CA ASN A 59 -12.82 -52.57 7.68
C ASN A 59 -14.13 -52.78 8.47
N SER A 60 -14.30 -52.14 9.64
CA SER A 60 -15.53 -52.23 10.45
C SER A 60 -16.76 -51.54 9.82
N PHE A 61 -16.58 -50.78 8.74
CA PHE A 61 -17.64 -50.04 8.04
C PHE A 61 -18.84 -50.91 7.63
N GLN A 62 -18.64 -52.21 7.40
CA GLN A 62 -19.72 -53.15 7.05
C GLN A 62 -20.80 -53.27 8.15
N ASP A 63 -20.45 -53.09 9.42
CA ASP A 63 -21.44 -53.09 10.51
C ASP A 63 -22.19 -51.74 10.59
N TYR A 64 -21.57 -50.64 10.15
CA TYR A 64 -22.25 -49.35 9.99
C TYR A 64 -23.21 -49.33 8.78
N GLU A 65 -22.87 -49.99 7.67
CA GLU A 65 -23.82 -50.20 6.56
C GLU A 65 -25.05 -51.02 7.00
N ARG A 66 -24.84 -52.05 7.82
CA ARG A 66 -25.93 -52.86 8.39
C ARG A 66 -26.84 -52.05 9.31
N LEU A 67 -26.27 -51.29 10.23
CA LEU A 67 -27.04 -50.39 11.10
C LEU A 67 -27.81 -49.33 10.29
N HIS A 68 -27.23 -48.82 9.19
CA HIS A 68 -27.94 -47.92 8.29
C HIS A 68 -29.14 -48.59 7.61
N GLN A 69 -28.98 -49.82 7.10
CA GLN A 69 -30.06 -50.59 6.48
C GLN A 69 -31.17 -50.93 7.48
N GLU A 70 -30.83 -51.27 8.74
CA GLU A 70 -31.81 -51.48 9.81
C GLU A 70 -32.59 -50.19 10.13
N VAL A 71 -31.91 -49.03 10.18
CA VAL A 71 -32.58 -47.74 10.40
C VAL A 71 -33.51 -47.39 9.23
N LEU A 72 -33.08 -47.55 7.96
CA LEU A 72 -33.96 -47.34 6.80
C LEU A 72 -35.20 -48.24 6.83
N MET A 73 -35.03 -49.53 7.17
CA MET A 73 -36.14 -50.49 7.30
C MET A 73 -37.14 -50.10 8.40
N THR A 74 -36.71 -49.40 9.46
CA THR A 74 -37.65 -48.84 10.45
C THR A 74 -38.34 -47.57 9.97
N LEU A 75 -37.61 -46.68 9.27
CA LEU A 75 -38.15 -45.43 8.72
C LEU A 75 -39.14 -45.66 7.55
N GLU A 76 -39.02 -46.77 6.82
CA GLU A 76 -39.96 -47.18 5.77
C GLU A 76 -41.42 -47.38 6.25
N SER A 77 -41.66 -47.41 7.56
CA SER A 77 -42.98 -47.65 8.14
C SER A 77 -43.77 -46.39 8.52
N ASP A 78 -43.20 -45.18 8.41
CA ASP A 78 -43.84 -43.93 8.85
C ASP A 78 -43.73 -42.79 7.80
N GLU A 79 -44.83 -42.54 7.08
CA GLU A 79 -44.93 -41.51 6.03
C GLU A 79 -44.57 -40.08 6.51
N VAL A 80 -44.62 -39.80 7.82
CA VAL A 80 -44.27 -38.49 8.38
C VAL A 80 -42.75 -38.27 8.40
N LEU A 81 -41.97 -39.35 8.43
CA LEU A 81 -40.51 -39.31 8.52
C LEU A 81 -39.79 -39.42 7.17
N ASP A 82 -40.52 -39.55 6.06
CA ASP A 82 -39.93 -39.78 4.72
C ASP A 82 -39.02 -38.61 4.26
N GLN A 83 -39.27 -37.38 4.72
CA GLN A 83 -38.33 -36.25 4.52
C GLN A 83 -37.00 -36.48 5.26
N PHE A 84 -37.06 -36.84 6.54
CA PHE A 84 -35.87 -37.17 7.34
C PHE A 84 -35.12 -38.38 6.77
N ARG A 85 -35.85 -39.37 6.25
CA ARG A 85 -35.29 -40.51 5.51
C ARG A 85 -34.45 -40.01 4.32
N THR A 86 -34.98 -39.14 3.46
CA THR A 86 -34.21 -38.63 2.31
C THR A 86 -32.97 -37.83 2.70
N GLU A 87 -33.01 -37.07 3.80
CA GLU A 87 -31.82 -36.38 4.33
C GLU A 87 -30.81 -37.36 4.94
N TYR A 88 -31.27 -38.42 5.60
CA TYR A 88 -30.45 -39.47 6.19
C TYR A 88 -29.79 -40.37 5.12
N GLU A 89 -30.51 -40.71 4.06
CA GLU A 89 -29.96 -41.36 2.86
C GLU A 89 -28.93 -40.44 2.17
N GLY A 90 -29.20 -39.14 2.06
CA GLY A 90 -28.25 -38.15 1.53
C GLY A 90 -26.96 -38.06 2.35
N LEU A 91 -27.08 -38.10 3.68
CA LEU A 91 -25.94 -38.12 4.60
C LEU A 91 -25.14 -39.42 4.47
N HIS A 92 -25.80 -40.59 4.38
CA HIS A 92 -25.12 -41.87 4.19
C HIS A 92 -24.43 -41.98 2.82
N ASN A 93 -25.06 -41.50 1.73
CA ASN A 93 -24.41 -41.41 0.41
C ASN A 93 -23.14 -40.54 0.44
N SER A 94 -23.14 -39.48 1.26
CA SER A 94 -21.98 -38.61 1.47
C SER A 94 -20.90 -39.32 2.30
N LEU A 95 -21.28 -40.08 3.34
CA LEU A 95 -20.38 -40.91 4.13
C LEU A 95 -19.73 -42.02 3.29
N LEU A 96 -20.51 -42.70 2.42
CA LEU A 96 -20.01 -43.67 1.45
C LEU A 96 -18.97 -43.05 0.51
N HIS A 97 -19.20 -41.84 0.00
CA HIS A 97 -18.21 -41.14 -0.81
C HIS A 97 -16.92 -40.78 -0.03
N SER A 98 -17.02 -40.50 1.28
CA SER A 98 -15.84 -40.31 2.14
C SER A 98 -15.09 -41.63 2.34
N HIS A 99 -15.78 -42.70 2.74
CA HIS A 99 -15.19 -44.03 2.96
C HIS A 99 -14.59 -44.62 1.69
N GLU A 100 -15.22 -44.43 0.52
CA GLU A 100 -14.61 -44.78 -0.77
C GLU A 100 -13.34 -43.98 -1.07
N GLY A 101 -13.26 -42.73 -0.61
CA GLY A 101 -12.08 -41.87 -0.73
C GLY A 101 -10.96 -42.31 0.22
N GLU A 102 -11.28 -42.54 1.48
CA GLU A 102 -10.41 -43.04 2.54
C GLU A 102 -9.88 -44.43 2.20
N GLY A 103 -10.73 -45.37 1.77
CA GLY A 103 -10.34 -46.70 1.28
C GLY A 103 -9.48 -46.65 0.01
N ARG A 104 -9.66 -45.64 -0.86
CA ARG A 104 -8.74 -45.37 -2.00
C ARG A 104 -7.42 -44.73 -1.56
N LEU A 105 -7.37 -44.08 -0.41
CA LEU A 105 -6.15 -43.54 0.19
C LEU A 105 -5.37 -44.65 0.92
N LEU A 106 -6.05 -45.42 1.76
CA LEU A 106 -5.52 -46.57 2.50
C LEU A 106 -4.90 -47.61 1.59
N ARG A 107 -5.54 -47.98 0.47
CA ARG A 107 -4.93 -48.88 -0.52
C ARG A 107 -3.60 -48.33 -1.05
N LYS A 108 -3.52 -47.04 -1.37
CA LYS A 108 -2.25 -46.42 -1.78
C LYS A 108 -1.21 -46.41 -0.65
N CYS A 109 -1.63 -46.23 0.59
CA CYS A 109 -0.73 -46.32 1.75
C CYS A 109 -0.21 -47.75 1.95
N THR A 110 -1.06 -48.78 1.84
CA THR A 110 -0.62 -50.19 1.91
C THR A 110 0.27 -50.57 0.72
N ASP A 111 -0.07 -50.10 -0.49
CA ASP A 111 0.75 -50.33 -1.69
C ASP A 111 2.14 -49.70 -1.49
N LEU A 112 2.21 -48.42 -1.10
CA LEU A 112 3.46 -47.71 -0.81
C LEU A 112 4.24 -48.33 0.35
N GLN A 113 3.58 -48.83 1.40
CA GLN A 113 4.24 -49.50 2.51
C GLN A 113 4.81 -50.86 2.09
N SER A 114 4.14 -51.58 1.18
CA SER A 114 4.67 -52.81 0.57
C SER A 114 5.85 -52.53 -0.37
N ASP A 115 5.79 -51.44 -1.15
CA ASP A 115 6.91 -50.99 -2.00
C ASP A 115 8.11 -50.55 -1.15
N ILE A 116 7.89 -49.86 -0.03
CA ILE A 116 8.92 -49.49 0.95
C ILE A 116 9.54 -50.75 1.56
N GLN A 117 8.73 -51.71 2.02
CA GLN A 117 9.22 -53.00 2.54
C GLN A 117 10.07 -53.72 1.50
N ALA A 118 9.57 -53.91 0.28
CA ALA A 118 10.29 -54.52 -0.82
C ALA A 118 11.55 -53.75 -1.24
N CYS A 119 11.61 -52.43 -1.03
CA CYS A 119 12.83 -51.64 -1.21
C CYS A 119 13.82 -51.81 -0.05
N THR A 120 13.36 -51.95 1.21
CA THR A 120 14.25 -52.26 2.34
C THR A 120 14.84 -53.66 2.25
N GLU A 121 14.10 -54.67 1.77
CA GLU A 121 14.62 -56.01 1.50
C GLU A 121 15.68 -56.01 0.39
N LYS A 122 15.46 -55.24 -0.69
CA LYS A 122 16.45 -55.03 -1.76
C LYS A 122 17.68 -54.27 -1.28
N ALA A 123 17.52 -53.31 -0.36
CA ALA A 123 18.63 -52.59 0.26
C ALA A 123 19.45 -53.50 1.20
N ALA A 124 18.79 -54.33 2.01
CA ALA A 124 19.44 -55.28 2.91
C ALA A 124 20.22 -56.34 2.13
N SER A 125 19.61 -56.99 1.13
CA SER A 125 20.29 -57.97 0.27
C SER A 125 21.43 -57.36 -0.56
N ALA A 126 21.32 -56.10 -0.99
CA ALA A 126 22.45 -55.38 -1.61
C ALA A 126 23.58 -55.06 -0.61
N ALA A 127 23.25 -54.76 0.65
CA ALA A 127 24.23 -54.56 1.72
C ALA A 127 24.98 -55.87 2.07
N GLU A 128 24.27 -56.99 2.15
CA GLU A 128 24.88 -58.32 2.33
C GLU A 128 25.82 -58.68 1.17
N LEU A 129 25.42 -58.40 -0.08
CA LEU A 129 26.27 -58.58 -1.26
C LEU A 129 27.56 -57.75 -1.17
N THR A 130 27.46 -56.46 -0.83
CA THR A 130 28.65 -55.60 -0.69
C THR A 130 29.52 -55.97 0.51
N ALA A 131 28.97 -56.54 1.58
CA ALA A 131 29.76 -57.15 2.66
C ALA A 131 30.47 -58.44 2.20
N GLY A 132 29.83 -59.25 1.36
CA GLY A 132 30.46 -60.38 0.68
C GLY A 132 31.64 -59.94 -0.19
N ASP A 133 31.44 -58.93 -1.03
CA ASP A 133 32.48 -58.37 -1.91
C ASP A 133 33.66 -57.75 -1.13
N GLN A 134 33.40 -57.10 0.01
CA GLN A 134 34.50 -56.63 0.87
C GLN A 134 35.35 -57.78 1.41
N ASN A 135 34.73 -58.91 1.78
CA ASN A 135 35.46 -60.10 2.22
C ASN A 135 36.26 -60.77 1.07
N THR A 136 35.70 -60.84 -0.16
CA THR A 136 36.46 -61.38 -1.31
C THR A 136 37.60 -60.44 -1.72
N ILE A 137 37.41 -59.11 -1.67
CA ILE A 137 38.48 -58.12 -1.90
C ILE A 137 39.61 -58.26 -0.88
N VAL A 138 39.31 -58.49 0.41
CA VAL A 138 40.32 -58.76 1.44
C VAL A 138 41.05 -60.08 1.17
N HIS A 139 40.34 -61.14 0.76
CA HIS A 139 40.98 -62.40 0.37
C HIS A 139 41.95 -62.22 -0.81
N LEU A 140 41.48 -61.60 -1.90
CA LEU A 140 42.27 -61.35 -3.10
C LEU A 140 43.50 -60.46 -2.83
N ARG A 141 43.38 -59.45 -1.96
CA ARG A 141 44.54 -58.65 -1.50
C ARG A 141 45.57 -59.53 -0.79
N SER A 142 45.15 -60.43 0.10
CA SER A 142 46.07 -61.38 0.76
C SER A 142 46.74 -62.35 -0.23
N GLU A 143 46.11 -62.65 -1.36
CA GLU A 143 46.69 -63.48 -2.43
C GLU A 143 47.64 -62.69 -3.33
N ILE A 144 47.38 -61.40 -3.57
CA ILE A 144 48.31 -60.47 -4.24
C ILE A 144 49.58 -60.27 -3.40
N GLU A 145 49.47 -60.19 -2.07
CA GLU A 145 50.63 -60.16 -1.16
C GLU A 145 51.41 -61.49 -1.18
N ARG A 146 50.72 -62.64 -1.14
CA ARG A 146 51.38 -63.96 -1.25
C ARG A 146 52.06 -64.17 -2.61
N THR A 147 51.48 -63.68 -3.70
CA THR A 147 52.04 -63.84 -5.06
C THR A 147 53.18 -62.85 -5.34
N SER A 148 53.08 -61.60 -4.87
CA SER A 148 54.20 -60.66 -4.93
C SER A 148 55.39 -61.10 -4.07
N SER A 149 55.16 -61.64 -2.87
CA SER A 149 56.21 -62.27 -2.05
C SER A 149 56.89 -63.46 -2.77
N LYS A 150 56.11 -64.32 -3.44
CA LYS A 150 56.66 -65.38 -4.31
C LYS A 150 57.48 -64.80 -5.48
N LEU A 151 57.01 -63.72 -6.12
CA LEU A 151 57.71 -63.06 -7.22
C LEU A 151 59.04 -62.45 -6.80
N VAL A 152 59.13 -61.85 -5.61
CA VAL A 152 60.41 -61.37 -5.05
C VAL A 152 61.39 -62.54 -4.87
N ARG A 153 60.94 -63.64 -4.23
CA ARG A 153 61.77 -64.85 -4.07
C ARG A 153 62.17 -65.54 -5.38
N VAL A 154 61.39 -65.35 -6.46
CA VAL A 154 61.76 -65.79 -7.81
C VAL A 154 62.85 -64.88 -8.39
N LYS A 155 62.71 -63.55 -8.27
CA LYS A 155 63.73 -62.58 -8.74
C LYS A 155 65.06 -62.70 -7.99
N GLU A 156 65.03 -62.99 -6.69
CA GLU A 156 66.25 -63.28 -5.89
C GLU A 156 66.99 -64.52 -6.43
N LYS A 157 66.26 -65.60 -6.72
CA LYS A 157 66.83 -66.81 -7.36
C LYS A 157 67.31 -66.56 -8.78
N GLU A 158 66.61 -65.72 -9.54
CA GLU A 158 66.99 -65.32 -10.89
C GLU A 158 68.32 -64.53 -10.88
N ALA A 159 68.52 -63.65 -9.89
CA ALA A 159 69.78 -62.95 -9.68
C ALA A 159 70.93 -63.92 -9.35
N GLN A 160 70.73 -64.85 -8.41
CA GLN A 160 71.72 -65.87 -8.05
C GLN A 160 72.09 -66.77 -9.25
N LEU A 161 71.12 -67.16 -10.07
CA LEU A 161 71.35 -67.93 -11.30
C LEU A 161 72.10 -67.10 -12.36
N LYS A 162 71.83 -65.79 -12.47
CA LYS A 162 72.59 -64.89 -13.36
C LYS A 162 74.05 -64.74 -12.93
N GLU A 163 74.34 -64.69 -11.63
CA GLU A 163 75.72 -64.71 -11.12
C GLU A 163 76.43 -66.04 -11.41
N ALA A 164 75.76 -67.19 -11.21
CA ALA A 164 76.30 -68.51 -11.54
C ALA A 164 76.56 -68.71 -13.04
N VAL A 165 75.73 -68.12 -13.92
CA VAL A 165 76.01 -68.10 -15.37
C VAL A 165 77.22 -67.21 -15.71
N LEU A 166 77.50 -66.18 -14.92
CA LEU A 166 78.67 -65.31 -15.09
C LEU A 166 79.97 -65.90 -14.52
N THR A 167 79.93 -66.89 -13.61
CA THR A 167 81.12 -67.67 -13.24
C THR A 167 81.42 -68.74 -14.29
N LEU A 168 80.44 -69.55 -14.67
CA LEU A 168 80.60 -70.60 -15.69
C LEU A 168 81.11 -70.05 -17.04
N LYS A 169 80.66 -68.86 -17.46
CA LYS A 169 81.17 -68.21 -18.67
C LYS A 169 82.65 -67.79 -18.60
N ARG A 170 83.20 -67.54 -17.41
CA ARG A 170 84.63 -67.27 -17.21
C ARG A 170 85.46 -68.57 -17.25
N GLU A 171 84.90 -69.66 -16.75
CA GLU A 171 85.54 -70.99 -16.77
C GLU A 171 85.64 -71.54 -18.21
N VAL A 172 84.58 -71.43 -19.02
CA VAL A 172 84.60 -71.84 -20.44
C VAL A 172 85.71 -71.10 -21.22
N ALA A 173 85.88 -69.80 -20.98
CA ALA A 173 86.94 -69.00 -21.60
C ALA A 173 88.36 -69.45 -21.19
N ALA A 174 88.54 -70.03 -20.00
CA ALA A 174 89.83 -70.57 -19.55
C ALA A 174 90.18 -71.93 -20.20
N TRP A 175 89.18 -72.74 -20.56
CA TRP A 175 89.40 -74.03 -21.23
C TRP A 175 89.69 -73.88 -22.73
N GLN A 176 89.09 -72.88 -23.40
CA GLN A 176 89.30 -72.65 -24.84
C GLN A 176 90.74 -72.26 -25.24
N VAL A 177 91.59 -71.89 -24.27
CA VAL A 177 93.00 -71.53 -24.49
C VAL A 177 93.94 -72.77 -24.46
N LYS A 178 93.43 -73.97 -24.10
CA LYS A 178 94.26 -75.19 -23.90
C LYS A 178 94.07 -76.29 -24.96
N ALA A 179 93.57 -75.97 -26.15
CA ALA A 179 93.09 -76.96 -27.12
C ALA A 179 93.65 -76.80 -28.56
N GLN A 180 94.93 -76.42 -28.72
CA GLN A 180 95.56 -76.23 -30.05
C GLN A 180 97.03 -76.70 -30.11
N GLU A 181 97.25 -78.01 -30.18
CA GLU A 181 98.50 -78.63 -30.71
C GLU A 181 98.13 -79.90 -31.54
N PRO A 182 98.81 -80.22 -32.68
CA PRO A 182 98.40 -81.32 -33.59
C PRO A 182 99.51 -82.36 -33.91
N VAL A 183 99.24 -83.28 -34.88
CA VAL A 183 100.23 -84.10 -35.68
C VAL A 183 100.84 -85.34 -34.93
N GLU A 184 101.09 -86.55 -35.48
CA GLU A 184 101.00 -87.17 -36.84
C GLU A 184 100.71 -88.71 -36.86
N LEU A 185 100.75 -89.35 -38.04
CA LEU A 185 100.80 -90.80 -38.37
C LEU A 185 102.24 -91.16 -38.89
N PRO A 186 102.60 -92.30 -39.55
CA PRO A 186 101.95 -93.62 -39.79
C PRO A 186 102.86 -94.85 -39.47
N ALA A 187 102.41 -96.08 -39.79
CA ALA A 187 103.25 -97.20 -40.27
C ALA A 187 102.39 -98.36 -40.84
N GLN A 188 102.82 -99.04 -41.91
CA GLN A 188 102.07 -100.13 -42.57
C GLN A 188 103.03 -101.17 -43.22
N GLU A 189 102.48 -102.28 -43.73
CA GLU A 189 103.12 -103.24 -44.66
C GLU A 189 104.11 -104.30 -44.11
N ALA A 190 103.77 -104.94 -42.99
CA ALA A 190 104.13 -106.35 -42.72
C ALA A 190 102.95 -107.29 -43.09
N ALA A 191 102.40 -107.11 -44.30
CA ALA A 191 101.05 -107.54 -44.66
C ALA A 191 100.94 -108.98 -45.26
N PHE A 192 99.71 -109.33 -45.64
CA PHE A 192 99.25 -110.47 -46.47
C PHE A 192 98.96 -111.83 -45.84
N GLN A 193 99.55 -112.25 -44.72
CA GLN A 193 99.20 -113.55 -44.11
C GLN A 193 98.14 -113.44 -43.00
N SER A 194 98.25 -112.45 -42.12
CA SER A 194 97.21 -112.10 -41.13
C SER A 194 95.90 -111.60 -41.77
N LEU A 195 95.97 -111.05 -42.99
CA LEU A 195 94.82 -110.48 -43.69
C LEU A 195 93.70 -111.48 -44.02
N ARG A 196 94.00 -112.78 -44.14
CA ARG A 196 92.96 -113.80 -44.41
C ARG A 196 92.14 -114.15 -43.18
N SER A 197 92.78 -114.34 -42.02
CA SER A 197 92.06 -114.53 -40.75
C SER A 197 91.34 -113.27 -40.30
N LEU A 198 91.88 -112.07 -40.59
CA LEU A 198 91.17 -110.81 -40.37
C LEU A 198 89.92 -110.67 -41.24
N HIS A 199 89.91 -111.17 -42.48
CA HIS A 199 88.75 -110.98 -43.37
C HIS A 199 87.48 -111.64 -42.81
N GLU A 200 87.61 -112.82 -42.21
CA GLU A 200 86.49 -113.52 -41.56
C GLU A 200 86.02 -112.88 -40.24
N THR A 201 86.89 -112.17 -39.51
CA THR A 201 86.45 -111.39 -38.34
C THR A 201 85.80 -110.09 -38.79
N VAL A 202 86.42 -109.40 -39.75
CA VAL A 202 85.91 -108.14 -40.33
C VAL A 202 84.55 -108.33 -40.99
N GLN A 203 84.26 -109.44 -41.68
CA GLN A 203 82.90 -109.69 -42.21
C GLN A 203 81.83 -109.76 -41.11
N ARG A 204 82.13 -110.40 -39.96
CA ARG A 204 81.19 -110.47 -38.82
C ARG A 204 81.06 -109.12 -38.10
N GLU A 205 82.13 -108.33 -38.08
CA GLU A 205 82.11 -106.95 -37.59
C GLU A 205 81.37 -106.01 -38.55
N GLU A 206 81.48 -106.21 -39.86
CA GLU A 206 80.75 -105.49 -40.90
C GLU A 206 79.24 -105.78 -40.81
N GLU A 207 78.82 -107.04 -40.70
CA GLU A 207 77.41 -107.40 -40.49
C GLU A 207 76.85 -106.74 -39.22
N ARG A 208 77.62 -106.74 -38.11
CA ARG A 208 77.26 -106.08 -36.86
C ARG A 208 77.19 -104.56 -37.00
N LEU A 209 78.15 -103.94 -37.68
CA LEU A 209 78.18 -102.49 -37.93
C LEU A 209 77.06 -102.08 -38.88
N VAL A 210 76.70 -102.88 -39.88
CA VAL A 210 75.55 -102.67 -40.76
C VAL A 210 74.24 -102.78 -39.97
N GLN A 211 74.11 -103.70 -39.00
CA GLN A 211 72.96 -103.73 -38.09
C GLN A 211 72.91 -102.48 -37.18
N GLN A 212 74.06 -102.04 -36.64
CA GLN A 212 74.14 -100.81 -35.82
C GLN A 212 73.87 -99.54 -36.64
N LEU A 213 74.29 -99.49 -37.91
CA LEU A 213 73.97 -98.42 -38.86
C LEU A 213 72.47 -98.43 -39.22
N ARG A 214 71.85 -99.60 -39.40
CA ARG A 214 70.39 -99.71 -39.59
C ARG A 214 69.60 -99.26 -38.35
N GLY A 215 70.07 -99.58 -37.15
CA GLY A 215 69.51 -99.07 -35.90
C GLY A 215 69.63 -97.54 -35.80
N THR A 216 70.86 -97.01 -35.88
CA THR A 216 71.11 -95.56 -35.77
C THR A 216 70.48 -94.74 -36.90
N THR A 217 70.32 -95.27 -38.12
CA THR A 217 69.55 -94.59 -39.19
C THR A 217 68.04 -94.66 -38.96
N PHE A 218 67.51 -95.72 -38.35
CA PHE A 218 66.11 -95.77 -37.89
C PHE A 218 65.86 -94.75 -36.76
N ASP A 219 66.77 -94.66 -35.78
CA ASP A 219 66.70 -93.70 -34.68
C ASP A 219 66.88 -92.25 -35.18
N ALA A 220 67.76 -92.01 -36.17
CA ALA A 220 67.89 -90.73 -36.84
C ALA A 220 66.60 -90.35 -37.60
N ALA A 221 65.97 -91.29 -38.31
CA ALA A 221 64.69 -91.04 -38.96
C ALA A 221 63.55 -90.82 -37.94
N ALA A 222 63.55 -91.53 -36.81
CA ALA A 222 62.56 -91.35 -35.75
C ALA A 222 62.72 -90.00 -35.04
N THR A 223 63.96 -89.58 -34.75
CA THR A 223 64.25 -88.26 -34.17
C THR A 223 63.97 -87.13 -35.17
N GLN A 224 64.29 -87.28 -36.46
CA GLN A 224 63.90 -86.33 -37.50
C GLN A 224 62.38 -86.16 -37.62
N ARG A 225 61.59 -87.26 -37.62
CA ARG A 225 60.11 -87.17 -37.58
C ARG A 225 59.62 -86.48 -36.31
N ARG A 226 60.24 -86.75 -35.15
CA ARG A 226 59.88 -86.10 -33.88
C ARG A 226 60.23 -84.60 -33.88
N ILE A 227 61.34 -84.20 -34.52
CA ILE A 227 61.70 -82.79 -34.72
C ILE A 227 60.70 -82.11 -35.67
N ALA A 228 60.32 -82.76 -36.78
CA ALA A 228 59.31 -82.23 -37.69
C ALA A 228 57.96 -82.01 -36.98
N ALA A 229 57.46 -83.01 -36.25
CA ALA A 229 56.20 -82.89 -35.49
C ALA A 229 56.28 -81.84 -34.36
N LEU A 230 57.46 -81.63 -33.74
CA LEU A 230 57.67 -80.55 -32.77
C LEU A 230 57.74 -79.16 -33.43
N LEU A 231 58.28 -79.05 -34.64
CA LEU A 231 58.28 -77.81 -35.41
C LEU A 231 56.86 -77.46 -35.89
N GLU A 232 56.12 -78.44 -36.42
CA GLU A 232 54.71 -78.29 -36.80
C GLU A 232 53.88 -77.85 -35.57
N SER A 233 53.99 -78.56 -34.45
CA SER A 233 53.32 -78.16 -33.19
C SER A 233 53.77 -76.79 -32.68
N ASN A 234 55.03 -76.40 -32.85
CA ASN A 234 55.45 -75.05 -32.48
C ASN A 234 54.84 -74.00 -33.42
N THR A 235 54.68 -74.28 -34.71
CA THR A 235 53.99 -73.36 -35.64
C THR A 235 52.49 -73.25 -35.38
N THR A 236 51.80 -74.32 -34.94
CA THR A 236 50.40 -74.21 -34.51
C THR A 236 50.29 -73.41 -33.21
N ASN A 237 51.14 -73.71 -32.21
CA ASN A 237 51.19 -72.95 -30.95
C ASN A 237 51.52 -71.46 -31.21
N GLU A 238 52.37 -71.13 -32.18
CA GLU A 238 52.66 -69.76 -32.59
C GLU A 238 51.53 -69.07 -33.36
N ALA A 239 50.62 -69.82 -33.99
CA ALA A 239 49.40 -69.29 -34.60
C ALA A 239 48.33 -69.05 -33.52
N GLU A 240 48.09 -70.03 -32.65
CA GLU A 240 47.20 -69.91 -31.48
C GLU A 240 47.63 -68.75 -30.56
N LEU A 241 48.94 -68.56 -30.32
CA LEU A 241 49.47 -67.42 -29.58
C LEU A 241 49.40 -66.07 -30.34
N LYS A 242 49.09 -66.05 -31.64
CA LYS A 242 48.75 -64.81 -32.36
C LYS A 242 47.26 -64.54 -32.23
N GLU A 243 46.41 -65.51 -32.52
CA GLU A 243 44.95 -65.40 -32.36
C GLU A 243 44.54 -65.03 -30.93
N LEU A 244 45.20 -65.58 -29.90
CA LEU A 244 44.99 -65.21 -28.50
C LEU A 244 45.45 -63.76 -28.20
N ARG A 245 46.54 -63.28 -28.81
CA ARG A 245 46.99 -61.88 -28.63
C ARG A 245 46.06 -60.91 -29.34
N ASP A 246 45.63 -61.22 -30.54
CA ASP A 246 44.70 -60.40 -31.33
C ASP A 246 43.31 -60.36 -30.66
N SER A 247 42.88 -61.48 -30.06
CA SER A 247 41.67 -61.57 -29.23
C SER A 247 41.80 -60.76 -27.92
N ILE A 248 42.94 -60.80 -27.24
CA ILE A 248 43.22 -59.96 -26.07
C ILE A 248 43.20 -58.48 -26.46
N ALA A 249 43.90 -58.08 -27.53
CA ALA A 249 43.92 -56.69 -28.00
C ALA A 249 42.51 -56.20 -28.37
N ALA A 250 41.72 -57.02 -29.07
CA ALA A 250 40.32 -56.70 -29.38
C ALA A 250 39.44 -56.54 -28.12
N LYS A 251 39.72 -57.31 -27.06
CA LYS A 251 39.03 -57.17 -25.76
C LYS A 251 39.52 -55.95 -24.97
N GLU A 252 40.81 -55.61 -25.03
CA GLU A 252 41.34 -54.38 -24.44
C GLU A 252 40.70 -53.15 -25.12
N ASP A 253 40.65 -53.11 -26.45
CA ASP A 253 39.92 -52.12 -27.25
C ASP A 253 38.43 -52.01 -26.85
N GLU A 254 37.75 -53.15 -26.67
CA GLU A 254 36.34 -53.19 -26.25
C GLU A 254 36.16 -52.62 -24.84
N THR A 255 37.03 -52.98 -23.89
CA THR A 255 36.98 -52.42 -22.53
C THR A 255 37.28 -50.92 -22.49
N GLN A 256 38.20 -50.42 -23.31
CA GLN A 256 38.49 -48.99 -23.43
C GLN A 256 37.26 -48.23 -23.94
N ARG A 257 36.62 -48.69 -25.01
CA ARG A 257 35.38 -48.10 -25.55
C ARG A 257 34.24 -48.11 -24.52
N ILE A 258 34.14 -49.15 -23.68
CA ILE A 258 33.17 -49.22 -22.59
C ILE A 258 33.51 -48.22 -21.47
N LEU A 259 34.79 -48.05 -21.12
CA LEU A 259 35.24 -47.07 -20.13
C LEU A 259 35.00 -45.62 -20.60
N ASP A 260 35.27 -45.31 -21.86
CA ASP A 260 35.01 -43.99 -22.46
C ASP A 260 33.50 -43.70 -22.56
N ALA A 261 32.69 -44.69 -22.95
CA ALA A 261 31.24 -44.55 -22.91
C ALA A 261 30.71 -44.34 -21.48
N LYS A 262 31.30 -45.02 -20.49
CA LYS A 262 30.96 -44.87 -19.08
C LYS A 262 31.36 -43.49 -18.54
N SER A 263 32.56 -42.99 -18.85
CA SER A 263 33.01 -41.67 -18.40
C SER A 263 32.12 -40.55 -18.97
N ALA A 264 31.78 -40.61 -20.26
CA ALA A 264 30.84 -39.69 -20.90
C ALA A 264 29.45 -39.72 -20.23
N LYS A 265 28.92 -40.91 -19.90
CA LYS A 265 27.63 -41.01 -19.18
C LYS A 265 27.71 -40.55 -17.72
N GLU A 266 28.84 -40.72 -17.03
CA GLU A 266 29.03 -40.09 -15.72
C GLU A 266 29.13 -38.56 -15.81
N GLU A 267 29.71 -38.01 -16.86
CA GLU A 267 29.74 -36.56 -17.10
C GLU A 267 28.37 -35.99 -17.45
N GLU A 268 27.59 -36.66 -18.31
CA GLU A 268 26.17 -36.33 -18.52
C GLU A 268 25.38 -36.35 -17.20
N LEU A 269 25.56 -37.38 -16.36
CA LEU A 269 24.90 -37.46 -15.05
C LEU A 269 25.36 -36.37 -14.08
N ARG A 270 26.65 -35.98 -14.08
CA ARG A 270 27.16 -34.85 -13.28
C ARG A 270 26.54 -33.54 -13.75
N ALA A 271 26.51 -33.29 -15.07
CA ALA A 271 25.88 -32.11 -15.65
C ALA A 271 24.38 -32.04 -15.30
N MET A 272 23.65 -33.15 -15.48
CA MET A 272 22.23 -33.23 -15.12
C MET A 272 22.01 -32.95 -13.62
N ARG A 273 22.79 -33.55 -12.72
CA ARG A 273 22.75 -33.26 -11.27
C ARG A 273 22.97 -31.77 -10.96
N VAL A 274 23.91 -31.11 -11.64
CA VAL A 274 24.13 -29.65 -11.49
C VAL A 274 22.93 -28.84 -12.01
N THR A 275 22.30 -29.22 -13.12
CA THR A 275 21.09 -28.54 -13.59
C THR A 275 19.89 -28.75 -12.65
N VAL A 276 19.74 -29.93 -12.06
CA VAL A 276 18.70 -30.22 -11.06
C VAL A 276 18.95 -29.41 -9.79
N ALA A 277 20.17 -29.39 -9.26
CA ALA A 277 20.52 -28.58 -8.09
C ALA A 277 20.27 -27.07 -8.34
N ARG A 278 20.61 -26.57 -9.53
CA ARG A 278 20.29 -25.17 -9.92
C ARG A 278 18.79 -24.91 -10.02
N ARG A 279 17.98 -25.88 -10.50
CA ARG A 279 16.51 -25.76 -10.52
C ARG A 279 15.92 -25.80 -9.11
N VAL A 280 16.41 -26.68 -8.23
CA VAL A 280 16.00 -26.73 -6.82
C VAL A 280 16.28 -25.39 -6.14
N LEU A 281 17.51 -24.85 -6.24
CA LEU A 281 17.86 -23.55 -5.67
C LEU A 281 17.03 -22.39 -6.25
N TYR A 282 16.68 -22.46 -7.54
CA TYR A 282 15.77 -21.49 -8.15
C TYR A 282 14.37 -21.60 -7.54
N HIS A 283 13.80 -22.80 -7.44
CA HIS A 283 12.48 -23.02 -6.86
C HIS A 283 12.43 -22.70 -5.36
N THR A 284 13.46 -22.97 -4.55
CA THR A 284 13.49 -22.53 -3.14
C THR A 284 13.55 -21.01 -3.04
N SER A 285 14.35 -20.33 -3.88
CA SER A 285 14.34 -18.86 -3.90
C SER A 285 12.99 -18.28 -4.35
N GLN A 286 12.26 -18.96 -5.24
CA GLN A 286 10.90 -18.57 -5.60
C GLN A 286 9.92 -18.83 -4.44
N GLN A 287 10.05 -19.96 -3.74
CA GLN A 287 9.26 -20.29 -2.54
C GLN A 287 9.43 -19.19 -1.49
N GLU A 288 10.67 -18.83 -1.13
CA GLU A 288 11.01 -17.75 -0.20
C GLU A 288 10.39 -16.39 -0.62
N THR A 289 10.37 -16.07 -1.92
CA THR A 289 9.68 -14.85 -2.41
C THR A 289 8.16 -14.94 -2.38
N LEU A 290 7.56 -16.14 -2.48
CA LEU A 290 6.12 -16.33 -2.35
C LEU A 290 5.68 -16.28 -0.88
N ASP A 291 6.45 -16.89 0.01
CA ASP A 291 6.18 -16.90 1.46
C ASP A 291 6.29 -15.48 2.03
N THR A 292 7.32 -14.71 1.66
CA THR A 292 7.43 -13.29 2.06
C THR A 292 6.33 -12.41 1.48
N LEU A 293 5.90 -12.63 0.22
CA LEU A 293 4.74 -11.95 -0.36
C LEU A 293 3.41 -12.36 0.31
N ALA A 294 3.30 -13.58 0.83
CA ALA A 294 2.14 -14.04 1.59
C ALA A 294 2.09 -13.37 2.98
N GLU A 295 3.21 -13.33 3.70
CA GLU A 295 3.31 -12.57 4.96
C GLU A 295 2.94 -11.09 4.76
N ASP A 296 3.45 -10.45 3.71
CA ASP A 296 3.12 -9.06 3.41
C ASP A 296 1.65 -8.89 3.00
N HIS A 297 1.05 -9.85 2.28
CA HIS A 297 -0.39 -9.83 2.02
C HIS A 297 -1.20 -9.99 3.33
N GLU A 298 -0.76 -10.81 4.28
CA GLU A 298 -1.41 -10.91 5.59
C GLU A 298 -1.28 -9.61 6.41
N ARG A 299 -0.08 -9.01 6.47
CA ARG A 299 0.19 -7.72 7.13
C ARG A 299 -0.71 -6.61 6.57
N ASN A 300 -0.68 -6.40 5.24
CA ASN A 300 -1.55 -5.44 4.55
C ASN A 300 -3.05 -5.77 4.79
N GLY A 301 -3.40 -7.06 4.87
CA GLY A 301 -4.74 -7.51 5.20
C GLY A 301 -5.16 -7.24 6.65
N GLN A 302 -4.22 -7.18 7.60
CA GLN A 302 -4.46 -6.77 8.99
C GLN A 302 -4.63 -5.25 9.07
N GLU A 303 -3.71 -4.46 8.50
CA GLU A 303 -3.81 -2.99 8.44
C GLU A 303 -5.13 -2.54 7.81
N LEU A 304 -5.56 -3.17 6.70
CA LEU A 304 -6.83 -2.86 6.04
C LEU A 304 -8.07 -3.22 6.90
N ARG A 305 -7.95 -4.18 7.82
CA ARG A 305 -9.02 -4.48 8.81
C ARG A 305 -9.05 -3.44 9.92
N GLU A 306 -7.90 -2.90 10.32
CA GLU A 306 -7.80 -1.88 11.36
C GLU A 306 -8.28 -0.52 10.87
N VAL A 307 -7.81 -0.06 9.71
CA VAL A 307 -8.29 1.17 9.07
C VAL A 307 -9.81 1.16 8.86
N LYS A 308 -10.42 0.00 8.55
CA LYS A 308 -11.89 -0.12 8.45
C LYS A 308 -12.61 -0.02 9.81
N ARG A 309 -12.00 -0.50 10.90
CA ARG A 309 -12.56 -0.32 12.26
C ARG A 309 -12.49 1.16 12.65
N GLU A 310 -11.40 1.85 12.34
CA GLU A 310 -11.25 3.28 12.56
C GLU A 310 -12.21 4.11 11.69
N GLU A 311 -12.38 3.76 10.41
CA GLU A 311 -13.37 4.38 9.52
C GLU A 311 -14.79 4.26 10.09
N VAL A 312 -15.20 3.06 10.52
CA VAL A 312 -16.50 2.86 11.19
C VAL A 312 -16.61 3.74 12.44
N ARG A 313 -15.63 3.69 13.35
CA ARG A 313 -15.64 4.48 14.60
C ARG A 313 -15.74 5.99 14.33
N LEU A 314 -14.99 6.50 13.35
CA LEU A 314 -15.03 7.91 12.93
C LEU A 314 -16.37 8.29 12.29
N THR A 315 -17.02 7.38 11.54
CA THR A 315 -18.37 7.64 11.03
C THR A 315 -19.43 7.63 12.14
N GLU A 316 -19.27 6.81 13.18
CA GLU A 316 -20.15 6.83 14.36
C GLU A 316 -19.96 8.11 15.19
N GLU A 317 -18.71 8.54 15.42
CA GLU A 317 -18.36 9.82 16.04
C GLU A 317 -18.96 11.00 15.25
N TYR A 318 -18.77 11.03 13.92
CA TYR A 318 -19.32 12.07 13.04
C TYR A 318 -20.85 12.09 13.05
N GLN A 319 -21.52 10.93 13.04
CA GLN A 319 -22.97 10.85 13.20
C GLN A 319 -23.42 11.33 14.59
N GLY A 320 -22.67 11.03 15.65
CA GLY A 320 -22.93 11.50 17.01
C GLY A 320 -22.90 13.03 17.09
N VAL A 321 -21.84 13.65 16.56
CA VAL A 321 -21.72 15.12 16.45
C VAL A 321 -22.83 15.70 15.56
N GLY A 322 -23.20 15.02 14.47
CA GLY A 322 -24.32 15.41 13.60
C GLY A 322 -25.66 15.48 14.34
N ARG A 323 -25.96 14.48 15.18
CA ARG A 323 -27.17 14.45 16.03
C ARG A 323 -27.13 15.55 17.10
N GLN A 324 -25.96 15.80 17.71
CA GLN A 324 -25.77 16.89 18.67
C GLN A 324 -25.99 18.27 18.00
N LEU A 325 -25.43 18.49 16.80
CA LEU A 325 -25.61 19.72 16.03
C LEU A 325 -27.09 19.93 15.67
N GLN A 326 -27.79 18.87 15.25
CA GLN A 326 -29.23 18.91 15.00
C GLN A 326 -30.02 19.32 16.25
N HIS A 327 -29.74 18.73 17.41
CA HIS A 327 -30.43 19.04 18.66
C HIS A 327 -30.15 20.47 19.16
N VAL A 328 -28.91 20.96 19.02
CA VAL A 328 -28.57 22.37 19.31
C VAL A 328 -29.30 23.31 18.34
N ASN A 329 -29.45 22.93 17.08
CA ASN A 329 -30.16 23.74 16.09
C ASN A 329 -31.68 23.78 16.33
N THR A 330 -32.31 22.67 16.75
CA THR A 330 -33.74 22.68 17.14
C THR A 330 -33.95 23.50 18.40
N ALA A 331 -33.09 23.39 19.42
CA ALA A 331 -33.16 24.23 20.62
C ALA A 331 -32.96 25.74 20.28
N LEU A 332 -32.10 26.06 19.30
CA LEU A 332 -31.98 27.42 18.78
C LEU A 332 -33.23 27.89 18.04
N GLN A 333 -33.91 27.02 17.29
CA GLN A 333 -35.19 27.33 16.64
C GLN A 333 -36.28 27.58 17.70
N GLU A 334 -36.40 26.72 18.70
CA GLU A 334 -37.32 26.88 19.85
C GLU A 334 -37.09 28.22 20.57
N CYS A 335 -35.83 28.55 20.93
CA CYS A 335 -35.51 29.84 21.56
C CYS A 335 -35.77 31.05 20.63
N ASN A 336 -35.65 30.90 19.31
CA ASN A 336 -35.99 31.97 18.36
C ASN A 336 -37.51 32.14 18.26
N GLU A 337 -38.30 31.06 18.24
CA GLU A 337 -39.77 31.11 18.25
C GLU A 337 -40.32 31.70 19.56
N GLU A 338 -39.70 31.39 20.70
CA GLU A 338 -39.99 32.06 21.97
C GLU A 338 -39.68 33.56 21.91
N ASN A 339 -38.52 33.94 21.36
CA ASN A 339 -38.11 35.35 21.23
C ASN A 339 -39.07 36.13 20.32
N ASP A 340 -39.46 35.55 19.19
CA ASP A 340 -40.49 36.07 18.29
C ASP A 340 -41.84 36.25 19.01
N LEU A 341 -42.27 35.28 19.82
CA LEU A 341 -43.48 35.36 20.63
C LEU A 341 -43.39 36.49 21.68
N TRP A 342 -42.23 36.66 22.32
CA TRP A 342 -42.00 37.77 23.24
C TRP A 342 -41.96 39.13 22.54
N GLN A 343 -41.38 39.23 21.34
CA GLN A 343 -41.41 40.46 20.54
C GLN A 343 -42.83 40.84 20.13
N ARG A 344 -43.67 39.89 19.70
CA ARG A 344 -45.09 40.11 19.40
C ARG A 344 -45.85 40.60 20.64
N ARG A 345 -45.66 39.95 21.80
CA ARG A 345 -46.23 40.41 23.09
C ARG A 345 -45.78 41.81 23.48
N VAL A 346 -44.53 42.19 23.21
CA VAL A 346 -44.04 43.56 23.44
C VAL A 346 -44.71 44.55 22.49
N GLN A 347 -44.85 44.21 21.21
CA GLN A 347 -45.57 45.02 20.22
C GLN A 347 -47.02 45.25 20.65
N GLU A 348 -47.78 44.19 20.93
CA GLU A 348 -49.15 44.22 21.47
C GLU A 348 -49.26 45.16 22.69
N ARG A 349 -48.36 45.03 23.68
CA ARG A 349 -48.36 45.91 24.86
C ARG A 349 -47.98 47.36 24.53
N THR A 350 -47.14 47.61 23.54
CA THR A 350 -46.87 49.00 23.09
C THR A 350 -48.05 49.63 22.36
N GLU A 351 -48.84 48.85 21.60
CA GLU A 351 -50.07 49.31 20.96
C GLU A 351 -51.19 49.57 21.98
N GLU A 352 -51.35 48.70 22.99
CA GLU A 352 -52.21 48.95 24.15
C GLU A 352 -51.81 50.23 24.88
N LEU A 353 -50.52 50.45 25.12
CA LEU A 353 -50.03 51.68 25.77
C LEU A 353 -50.28 52.92 24.92
N GLN A 354 -50.07 52.86 23.59
CA GLN A 354 -50.36 53.98 22.68
C GLN A 354 -51.86 54.30 22.65
N THR A 355 -52.74 53.30 22.58
CA THR A 355 -54.19 53.52 22.61
C THR A 355 -54.65 54.05 23.97
N GLN A 356 -54.09 53.60 25.09
CA GLN A 356 -54.34 54.19 26.41
C GLN A 356 -53.84 55.64 26.51
N GLN A 357 -52.65 55.96 26.00
CA GLN A 357 -52.14 57.34 25.95
C GLN A 357 -53.02 58.26 25.09
N ALA A 358 -53.47 57.78 23.93
CA ALA A 358 -54.42 58.50 23.07
C ALA A 358 -55.76 58.73 23.78
N ASN A 359 -56.27 57.74 24.52
CA ASN A 359 -57.48 57.86 25.33
C ASN A 359 -57.30 58.88 26.47
N VAL A 360 -56.15 58.88 27.17
CA VAL A 360 -55.82 59.88 28.20
C VAL A 360 -55.74 61.29 27.60
N ALA A 361 -55.12 61.45 26.42
CA ALA A 361 -55.09 62.73 25.70
C ALA A 361 -56.49 63.19 25.24
N ALA A 362 -57.35 62.26 24.80
CA ALA A 362 -58.74 62.55 24.46
C ALA A 362 -59.56 62.95 25.70
N VAL A 363 -59.35 62.32 26.86
CA VAL A 363 -59.96 62.71 28.14
C VAL A 363 -59.42 64.07 28.61
N HIS A 364 -58.12 64.33 28.51
CA HIS A 364 -57.51 65.60 28.90
C HIS A 364 -58.01 66.76 28.01
N THR A 365 -58.12 66.57 26.70
CA THR A 365 -58.70 67.59 25.80
C THR A 365 -60.20 67.80 26.02
N ARG A 366 -60.96 66.76 26.43
CA ARG A 366 -62.35 66.91 26.92
C ARG A 366 -62.40 67.69 28.24
N TYR A 367 -61.50 67.41 29.19
CA TYR A 367 -61.38 68.14 30.45
C TYR A 367 -61.06 69.62 30.23
N VAL A 368 -60.06 69.96 29.41
CA VAL A 368 -59.72 71.36 29.07
C VAL A 368 -60.87 72.08 28.35
N LYS A 369 -61.63 71.37 27.49
CA LYS A 369 -62.87 71.93 26.91
C LYS A 369 -63.94 72.18 27.97
N ALA A 370 -64.18 71.23 28.87
CA ALA A 370 -65.13 71.38 29.97
C ALA A 370 -64.74 72.53 30.92
N GLN A 371 -63.44 72.65 31.26
CA GLN A 371 -62.91 73.75 32.07
C GLN A 371 -63.14 75.11 31.39
N LYS A 372 -62.85 75.24 30.09
CA LYS A 372 -63.16 76.46 29.32
C LYS A 372 -64.67 76.76 29.26
N VAL A 373 -65.53 75.73 29.23
CA VAL A 373 -66.98 75.91 29.34
C VAL A 373 -67.39 76.35 30.75
N VAL A 374 -66.77 75.84 31.82
CA VAL A 374 -67.00 76.31 33.19
C VAL A 374 -66.54 77.76 33.37
N GLU A 375 -65.37 78.15 32.86
CA GLU A 375 -64.90 79.55 32.87
C GLU A 375 -65.83 80.47 32.05
N ALA A 376 -66.32 80.01 30.89
CA ALA A 376 -67.28 80.76 30.09
C ALA A 376 -68.65 80.87 30.76
N LEU A 377 -69.10 79.83 31.47
CA LEU A 377 -70.33 79.84 32.27
C LEU A 377 -70.19 80.71 33.52
N GLN A 378 -69.02 80.76 34.18
CA GLN A 378 -68.76 81.68 35.28
C GLN A 378 -68.80 83.14 34.81
N LYS A 379 -68.14 83.44 33.68
CA LYS A 379 -68.21 84.77 33.03
C LYS A 379 -69.63 85.12 32.59
N ARG A 380 -70.36 84.17 31.99
CA ARG A 380 -71.77 84.38 31.61
C ARG A 380 -72.67 84.56 32.83
N ASN A 381 -72.45 83.81 33.91
CA ASN A 381 -73.20 83.94 35.14
C ASN A 381 -73.01 85.35 35.74
N ALA A 382 -71.78 85.85 35.81
CA ALA A 382 -71.51 87.23 36.24
C ALA A 382 -72.23 88.26 35.35
N VAL A 383 -72.21 88.08 34.02
CA VAL A 383 -72.98 88.93 33.08
C VAL A 383 -74.50 88.79 33.31
N THR A 384 -75.03 87.61 33.60
CA THR A 384 -76.47 87.43 33.86
C THR A 384 -76.92 87.90 35.25
N GLU A 385 -76.05 87.90 36.25
CA GLU A 385 -76.29 88.56 37.55
C GLU A 385 -76.40 90.08 37.34
N GLN A 386 -75.49 90.65 36.54
CA GLN A 386 -75.51 92.06 36.17
C GLN A 386 -76.74 92.41 35.30
N GLN A 387 -77.07 91.59 34.31
CA GLN A 387 -78.30 91.72 33.51
C GLN A 387 -79.57 91.51 34.34
N ARG A 388 -79.55 90.71 35.41
CA ARG A 388 -80.69 90.58 36.34
C ARG A 388 -80.91 91.83 37.18
N ALA A 389 -79.85 92.54 37.57
CA ALA A 389 -79.99 93.85 38.21
C ALA A 389 -80.68 94.85 37.24
N ASP A 390 -80.11 94.99 36.04
CA ASP A 390 -80.67 95.74 34.91
C ASP A 390 -82.12 95.37 34.57
N GLU A 391 -82.46 94.07 34.57
CA GLU A 391 -83.80 93.57 34.25
C GLU A 391 -84.77 93.78 35.42
N HIS A 392 -84.34 93.72 36.68
CA HIS A 392 -85.19 94.10 37.80
C HIS A 392 -85.49 95.61 37.82
N GLU A 393 -84.64 96.45 37.25
CA GLU A 393 -84.97 97.85 36.96
C GLU A 393 -85.96 97.94 35.79
N LYS A 394 -85.66 97.33 34.63
CA LYS A 394 -86.52 97.36 33.43
C LYS A 394 -87.87 96.65 33.63
N GLN A 395 -88.00 95.70 34.55
CA GLN A 395 -89.27 95.07 34.92
C GLN A 395 -90.20 96.05 35.66
N ARG A 396 -89.65 96.96 36.47
CA ARG A 396 -90.42 98.06 37.09
C ARG A 396 -90.98 99.00 36.02
N GLU A 397 -90.24 99.24 34.94
CA GLU A 397 -90.70 100.05 33.80
C GLU A 397 -91.71 99.31 32.91
N MET A 398 -91.42 98.05 32.53
CA MET A 398 -92.23 97.29 31.57
C MET A 398 -93.58 96.83 32.15
N ALA A 399 -93.69 96.69 33.48
CA ALA A 399 -94.98 96.51 34.16
C ALA A 399 -95.95 97.70 33.95
N VAL A 400 -95.44 98.89 33.60
CA VAL A 400 -96.25 100.05 33.21
C VAL A 400 -96.73 99.94 31.76
N ARG A 401 -95.91 99.37 30.86
CA ARG A 401 -96.19 99.28 29.42
C ARG A 401 -97.05 98.08 29.01
N LEU A 402 -96.87 96.91 29.62
CA LEU A 402 -97.51 95.67 29.12
C LEU A 402 -99.05 95.73 29.17
N LYS A 403 -99.60 96.53 30.10
CA LYS A 403 -101.03 96.89 30.18
C LYS A 403 -101.62 97.58 28.93
N GLN A 404 -100.80 97.92 27.93
CA GLN A 404 -101.20 98.70 26.76
C GLN A 404 -101.32 97.86 25.47
N SER A 405 -100.73 96.67 25.39
CA SER A 405 -100.54 95.94 24.11
C SER A 405 -101.35 94.66 23.92
N GLU A 406 -102.07 94.17 24.94
CA GLU A 406 -102.81 92.89 24.86
C GLU A 406 -104.06 92.94 23.96
N ALA A 407 -104.43 94.11 23.44
CA ALA A 407 -105.67 94.35 22.71
C ALA A 407 -105.70 93.86 21.24
N ASP A 408 -104.55 93.68 20.58
CA ASP A 408 -104.52 93.73 19.10
C ASP A 408 -104.53 92.39 18.33
N LEU A 409 -103.98 91.31 18.91
CA LEU A 409 -103.35 90.20 18.16
C LEU A 409 -104.31 89.15 17.54
N VAL A 410 -105.62 89.24 17.78
CA VAL A 410 -106.57 88.12 17.56
C VAL A 410 -106.91 87.82 16.07
N ARG A 411 -106.51 88.67 15.12
CA ARG A 411 -107.28 88.90 13.87
C ARG A 411 -106.90 88.14 12.56
N ALA A 412 -105.86 87.29 12.49
CA ALA A 412 -105.11 87.14 11.20
C ALA A 412 -104.85 85.73 10.56
N ARG A 413 -105.39 84.58 11.02
CA ARG A 413 -104.69 83.26 10.85
C ARG A 413 -105.25 82.12 9.94
N GLN A 414 -106.22 82.31 9.03
CA GLN A 414 -107.17 81.21 8.66
C GLN A 414 -107.23 80.59 7.22
N LEU A 415 -106.35 80.82 6.22
CA LEU A 415 -106.74 80.66 4.78
C LEU A 415 -105.87 79.81 3.77
N PHE A 416 -105.00 78.84 4.12
CA PHE A 416 -103.91 78.40 3.18
C PHE A 416 -103.65 76.88 2.91
N SER A 417 -104.63 75.98 2.68
CA SER A 417 -104.31 74.53 2.46
C SER A 417 -105.37 73.67 1.73
N ALA A 418 -105.05 72.99 0.60
CA ALA A 418 -105.98 72.05 -0.06
C ALA A 418 -105.42 70.94 -1.04
N GLU A 419 -104.82 71.27 -2.19
CA GLU A 419 -105.16 70.61 -3.49
C GLU A 419 -104.29 69.42 -4.01
N GLU A 420 -103.40 68.83 -3.22
CA GLU A 420 -102.19 68.13 -3.73
C GLU A 420 -102.33 66.61 -4.08
N GLN A 421 -103.05 66.21 -5.16
CA GLN A 421 -103.17 64.78 -5.57
C GLN A 421 -103.31 64.50 -7.08
N THR A 422 -102.44 63.65 -7.69
CA THR A 422 -102.70 62.61 -8.76
C THR A 422 -101.42 62.15 -9.51
N LEU A 423 -101.11 60.83 -9.57
CA LEU A 423 -100.54 60.10 -10.75
C LEU A 423 -100.18 58.60 -10.48
N ALA A 424 -100.62 57.72 -11.38
CA ALA A 424 -100.20 56.30 -11.58
C ALA A 424 -98.90 56.23 -12.43
N SER A 425 -98.02 55.20 -12.48
CA SER A 425 -98.06 53.72 -12.36
C SER A 425 -98.46 52.95 -13.64
N VAL A 426 -97.73 51.83 -13.99
CA VAL A 426 -98.16 50.58 -14.72
C VAL A 426 -97.07 49.88 -15.62
N LYS A 427 -96.93 48.54 -15.43
CA LYS A 427 -96.45 47.41 -16.32
C LYS A 427 -94.98 47.11 -16.67
N LYS A 428 -94.79 45.82 -17.01
CA LYS A 428 -93.60 45.06 -17.51
C LYS A 428 -94.09 43.95 -18.49
N GLU A 429 -93.14 43.14 -19.00
CA GLU A 429 -93.26 41.79 -19.61
C GLU A 429 -93.63 41.66 -21.11
N ILE A 430 -92.79 40.91 -21.86
CA ILE A 430 -93.16 40.05 -23.02
C ILE A 430 -91.97 39.16 -23.49
N ASN A 431 -92.25 37.86 -23.67
CA ASN A 431 -91.69 36.76 -24.51
C ASN A 431 -90.16 36.54 -24.75
N LEU A 432 -89.54 35.35 -24.93
CA LEU A 432 -89.87 33.89 -24.93
C LEU A 432 -89.67 33.10 -26.27
N LEU A 433 -88.84 32.02 -26.20
CA LEU A 433 -88.60 30.85 -27.11
C LEU A 433 -87.63 30.89 -28.33
N GLN A 434 -86.66 29.94 -28.34
CA GLN A 434 -86.01 29.14 -29.43
C GLN A 434 -84.76 28.37 -28.84
N GLN A 435 -84.09 27.36 -29.41
CA GLN A 435 -84.42 26.20 -30.29
C GLN A 435 -83.21 25.20 -30.36
N ASN A 436 -83.40 23.91 -30.73
CA ASN A 436 -82.39 22.82 -30.77
C ASN A 436 -82.62 21.88 -32.00
N ILE A 437 -81.93 20.74 -32.32
CA ILE A 437 -80.97 19.81 -31.65
C ILE A 437 -80.05 19.10 -32.71
N ALA A 438 -78.98 18.40 -32.28
CA ALA A 438 -78.12 17.44 -33.04
C ALA A 438 -77.32 16.53 -32.06
N GLY A 439 -76.60 15.44 -32.41
CA GLY A 439 -76.43 14.65 -33.66
C GLY A 439 -75.06 13.90 -33.72
N GLU A 440 -75.01 12.59 -34.04
CA GLU A 440 -73.79 11.72 -33.95
C GLU A 440 -73.77 10.50 -34.91
N VAL A 441 -72.60 9.81 -35.00
CA VAL A 441 -72.35 8.32 -34.97
C VAL A 441 -71.32 7.81 -36.00
N GLY A 442 -70.41 6.91 -35.56
CA GLY A 442 -69.61 6.05 -36.44
C GLY A 442 -68.64 5.10 -35.72
N GLN A 443 -68.94 3.79 -35.68
CA GLN A 443 -68.03 2.75 -35.16
C GLN A 443 -67.73 1.62 -36.16
N GLN A 444 -66.43 1.30 -36.21
CA GLN A 444 -65.67 0.13 -36.67
C GLN A 444 -66.32 -1.17 -37.23
N GLN A 445 -65.68 -1.65 -38.30
CA GLN A 445 -65.24 -3.05 -38.58
C GLN A 445 -66.27 -4.15 -38.96
N ARG A 446 -66.07 -4.75 -40.16
CA ARG A 446 -65.56 -6.15 -40.34
C ARG A 446 -65.48 -6.59 -41.83
N ASN A 447 -64.26 -6.93 -42.25
CA ASN A 447 -63.78 -8.08 -43.07
C ASN A 447 -64.67 -8.65 -44.21
N ALA A 448 -64.26 -8.80 -45.48
CA ALA A 448 -63.06 -9.41 -46.11
C ALA A 448 -63.18 -10.92 -46.42
N ALA A 449 -63.82 -11.28 -47.57
CA ALA A 449 -64.06 -12.68 -48.00
C ALA A 449 -64.42 -12.89 -49.51
N TRP A 450 -63.75 -12.26 -50.49
CA TRP A 450 -64.25 -12.20 -51.90
C TRP A 450 -63.24 -12.53 -53.05
N LEU A 451 -62.20 -13.33 -52.83
CA LEU A 451 -61.30 -13.84 -53.91
C LEU A 451 -60.92 -15.31 -53.58
N ALA A 452 -61.26 -16.41 -54.27
CA ALA A 452 -61.59 -16.75 -55.67
C ALA A 452 -60.35 -17.08 -56.56
N GLU A 453 -60.29 -18.13 -57.41
CA GLU A 453 -61.22 -19.28 -57.65
C GLU A 453 -60.61 -20.44 -58.50
N LYS A 454 -59.48 -20.25 -59.19
CA LYS A 454 -59.39 -20.53 -60.64
C LYS A 454 -58.63 -21.80 -61.14
N GLN A 455 -58.53 -22.92 -60.41
CA GLN A 455 -57.67 -24.06 -60.84
C GLN A 455 -58.28 -25.47 -60.69
N GLY A 456 -58.63 -26.15 -61.80
CA GLY A 456 -58.92 -27.61 -61.81
C GLY A 456 -59.74 -28.19 -62.97
N GLN A 457 -59.24 -28.22 -64.22
CA GLN A 457 -59.98 -28.77 -65.39
C GLN A 457 -59.14 -29.46 -66.52
N LEU A 458 -58.12 -30.29 -66.24
CA LEU A 458 -57.34 -30.99 -67.31
C LEU A 458 -56.77 -32.37 -66.90
N HIS A 459 -57.47 -33.52 -67.12
CA HIS A 459 -56.85 -34.88 -67.02
C HIS A 459 -57.65 -36.11 -67.57
N VAL A 460 -58.38 -36.08 -68.71
CA VAL A 460 -59.26 -37.24 -69.10
C VAL A 460 -59.36 -37.59 -70.61
N LEU A 461 -58.25 -37.72 -71.37
CA LEU A 461 -58.30 -38.16 -72.80
C LEU A 461 -57.00 -38.89 -73.30
N GLU A 462 -56.75 -40.16 -72.94
CA GLU A 462 -55.48 -40.87 -73.31
C GLU A 462 -55.58 -42.36 -73.75
N SER A 463 -56.76 -42.96 -74.02
CA SER A 463 -56.92 -44.43 -73.87
C SER A 463 -57.22 -45.34 -75.11
N THR A 464 -56.78 -45.07 -76.36
CA THR A 464 -57.26 -45.86 -77.55
C THR A 464 -56.29 -46.07 -78.77
N LEU A 465 -55.26 -46.99 -78.75
CA LEU A 465 -54.28 -47.12 -79.88
C LEU A 465 -53.38 -48.45 -80.10
N ALA A 466 -53.83 -49.72 -80.44
CA ALA A 466 -52.89 -50.93 -80.64
C ALA A 466 -53.31 -52.22 -81.56
N ALA A 467 -52.41 -52.94 -82.40
CA ALA A 467 -52.59 -53.92 -83.64
C ALA A 467 -51.64 -55.25 -84.00
N SER A 468 -51.66 -55.98 -85.23
CA SER A 468 -51.00 -57.37 -85.63
C SER A 468 -50.76 -57.92 -87.18
N GLU A 469 -50.08 -59.11 -87.55
CA GLU A 469 -49.60 -59.69 -88.95
C GLU A 469 -49.38 -61.30 -89.27
N GLU A 470 -49.09 -61.90 -90.53
CA GLU A 470 -48.86 -63.41 -90.95
C GLU A 470 -48.26 -63.88 -92.43
N HIS A 471 -47.74 -65.15 -92.79
CA HIS A 471 -47.36 -65.73 -94.22
C HIS A 471 -47.12 -67.32 -94.65
N ASN A 472 -46.23 -67.80 -95.63
CA ASN A 472 -46.36 -68.94 -96.72
C ASN A 472 -45.48 -70.34 -96.85
N HIS A 473 -45.33 -71.13 -98.02
CA HIS A 473 -44.91 -72.64 -98.22
C HIS A 473 -44.02 -73.33 -99.44
N GLN A 474 -44.15 -74.65 -99.95
CA GLN A 474 -43.06 -75.72 -100.37
C GLN A 474 -43.06 -76.71 -101.70
N ALA A 475 -42.28 -77.90 -101.78
CA ALA A 475 -42.33 -79.25 -102.58
C ALA A 475 -41.31 -79.79 -103.74
N ARG A 476 -41.14 -81.15 -104.11
CA ARG A 476 -40.72 -81.92 -105.45
C ARG A 476 -39.89 -83.34 -105.47
N GLN A 477 -39.74 -84.17 -106.59
CA GLN A 477 -39.28 -85.67 -106.72
C GLN A 477 -38.62 -86.31 -108.09
N GLU A 478 -38.30 -87.68 -108.25
CA GLU A 478 -38.16 -88.69 -109.47
C GLU A 478 -36.95 -89.79 -109.70
N LEU A 479 -37.04 -90.91 -110.57
CA LEU A 479 -36.13 -92.20 -110.73
C LEU A 479 -35.99 -93.06 -112.12
N TYR A 480 -35.16 -94.20 -112.29
CA TYR A 480 -34.95 -95.12 -113.54
C TYR A 480 -34.34 -96.65 -113.42
N ILE A 481 -34.04 -97.51 -114.51
CA ILE A 481 -33.63 -99.03 -114.54
C ILE A 481 -32.91 -99.73 -115.84
N VAL A 482 -32.34 -101.02 -115.87
CA VAL A 482 -31.65 -101.82 -117.03
C VAL A 482 -31.50 -103.45 -116.98
N ALA A 483 -30.84 -104.25 -117.93
CA ALA A 483 -30.78 -105.81 -118.10
C ALA A 483 -29.56 -106.59 -118.90
N GLN A 484 -29.51 -107.99 -119.12
CA GLN A 484 -28.33 -108.91 -119.60
C GLN A 484 -28.53 -110.41 -120.25
N GLU A 485 -27.51 -111.24 -120.74
CA GLU A 485 -27.59 -112.57 -121.58
C GLU A 485 -26.34 -113.64 -121.73
N ALA A 486 -26.47 -114.95 -122.24
CA ALA A 486 -25.51 -115.95 -122.99
C ALA A 486 -24.85 -117.37 -122.48
N GLU A 487 -24.43 -118.39 -123.35
CA GLU A 487 -23.92 -119.86 -123.07
C GLU A 487 -22.82 -120.67 -123.99
N ALA A 488 -22.63 -122.06 -123.91
CA ALA A 488 -22.23 -123.20 -124.92
C ALA A 488 -21.45 -124.59 -124.51
N HIS A 489 -20.43 -125.27 -125.18
CA HIS A 489 -19.33 -126.25 -124.61
C HIS A 489 -18.08 -125.43 -124.24
N GLU A 490 -18.09 -124.21 -124.74
CA GLU A 490 -18.03 -123.01 -123.91
C GLU A 490 -18.83 -123.06 -122.58
N ALA A 491 -19.68 -124.04 -122.24
CA ALA A 491 -19.84 -124.50 -120.87
C ALA A 491 -18.52 -125.17 -120.50
N ALA A 492 -18.36 -126.50 -120.44
CA ALA A 492 -17.14 -127.18 -119.93
C ALA A 492 -15.75 -126.45 -120.03
N ALA A 493 -15.43 -125.76 -121.14
CA ALA A 493 -14.29 -124.84 -121.24
C ALA A 493 -14.48 -123.41 -120.64
N LYS A 494 -15.59 -122.67 -120.84
CA LYS A 494 -15.94 -121.54 -119.93
C LYS A 494 -16.60 -121.99 -118.62
N ASP A 495 -16.64 -123.28 -118.26
CA ASP A 495 -17.05 -123.80 -116.94
C ASP A 495 -15.80 -123.98 -116.10
N ASN A 496 -14.75 -124.59 -116.66
CA ASN A 496 -13.43 -124.60 -116.04
C ASN A 496 -12.80 -123.21 -116.11
N ALA A 497 -13.00 -122.44 -117.19
CA ALA A 497 -12.67 -121.03 -117.19
C ALA A 497 -13.72 -120.15 -116.48
N PHE A 498 -14.96 -120.60 -116.20
CA PHE A 498 -15.79 -119.95 -115.17
C PHE A 498 -15.13 -120.21 -113.83
N HIS A 499 -14.86 -121.45 -113.44
CA HIS A 499 -14.27 -121.73 -112.14
C HIS A 499 -12.93 -121.02 -111.97
N CYS A 500 -12.09 -120.90 -113.01
CA CYS A 500 -10.90 -120.06 -112.95
C CYS A 500 -11.21 -118.55 -112.94
N ALA A 501 -12.12 -118.02 -113.78
CA ALA A 501 -12.46 -116.59 -113.81
C ALA A 501 -13.38 -116.14 -112.67
N HIS A 502 -14.07 -117.05 -112.01
CA HIS A 502 -14.96 -116.90 -110.86
C HIS A 502 -14.15 -117.11 -109.59
N LEU A 503 -13.16 -118.01 -109.52
CA LEU A 503 -12.17 -117.98 -108.44
C LEU A 503 -11.25 -116.76 -108.56
N LEU A 504 -10.91 -116.30 -109.77
CA LEU A 504 -10.22 -115.02 -109.96
C LEU A 504 -11.13 -113.83 -109.63
N SER A 505 -12.38 -113.81 -110.06
CA SER A 505 -13.33 -112.75 -109.71
C SER A 505 -13.68 -112.79 -108.22
N ASP A 506 -13.77 -113.95 -107.57
CA ASP A 506 -13.92 -114.07 -106.11
C ASP A 506 -12.65 -113.61 -105.40
N MET A 507 -11.46 -113.87 -105.96
CA MET A 507 -10.21 -113.32 -105.43
C MET A 507 -10.13 -111.80 -105.62
N GLU A 508 -10.60 -111.25 -106.75
CA GLU A 508 -10.69 -109.81 -107.01
C GLU A 508 -11.77 -109.15 -106.15
N ASN A 509 -12.91 -109.82 -105.93
CA ASN A 509 -13.99 -109.39 -105.03
C ASN A 509 -13.51 -109.42 -103.59
N LEU A 510 -12.84 -110.48 -103.14
CA LEU A 510 -12.23 -110.57 -101.81
C LEU A 510 -11.08 -109.57 -101.64
N GLN A 511 -10.31 -109.27 -102.69
CA GLN A 511 -9.30 -108.20 -102.66
C GLN A 511 -9.94 -106.80 -102.62
N ALA A 512 -11.05 -106.58 -103.32
CA ALA A 512 -11.82 -105.34 -103.28
C ALA A 512 -12.54 -105.17 -101.92
N GLU A 513 -13.07 -106.24 -101.35
CA GLU A 513 -13.61 -106.26 -99.99
C GLU A 513 -12.51 -106.03 -98.95
N LEU A 514 -11.35 -106.67 -99.08
CA LEU A 514 -10.20 -106.40 -98.21
C LEU A 514 -9.75 -104.93 -98.32
N ALA A 515 -9.59 -104.38 -99.53
CA ALA A 515 -9.28 -102.96 -99.73
C ALA A 515 -10.37 -102.03 -99.16
N LEU A 516 -11.65 -102.43 -99.23
CA LEU A 516 -12.77 -101.71 -98.61
C LEU A 516 -12.74 -101.77 -97.08
N GLN A 517 -12.32 -102.89 -96.49
CA GLN A 517 -12.14 -102.99 -95.04
C GLN A 517 -10.85 -102.30 -94.57
N GLU A 518 -9.76 -102.34 -95.35
CA GLU A 518 -8.51 -101.60 -95.07
C GLU A 518 -8.73 -100.09 -95.13
N THR A 519 -9.48 -99.60 -96.11
CA THR A 519 -9.88 -98.17 -96.16
C THR A 519 -10.79 -97.80 -94.99
N ARG A 520 -11.79 -98.63 -94.63
CA ARG A 520 -12.60 -98.43 -93.41
C ARG A 520 -11.79 -98.47 -92.10
N LEU A 521 -10.76 -99.32 -92.03
CA LEU A 521 -9.83 -99.37 -90.89
C LEU A 521 -8.93 -98.11 -90.87
N GLY A 522 -8.53 -97.60 -92.04
CA GLY A 522 -7.88 -96.29 -92.19
C GLY A 522 -8.76 -95.14 -91.72
N ASP A 523 -10.02 -95.08 -92.17
CA ASP A 523 -10.99 -94.05 -91.81
C ASP A 523 -11.32 -94.08 -90.31
N THR A 524 -11.56 -95.26 -89.73
CA THR A 524 -11.81 -95.41 -88.29
C THR A 524 -10.57 -95.09 -87.45
N ALA A 525 -9.36 -95.46 -87.90
CA ALA A 525 -8.12 -95.03 -87.25
C ALA A 525 -7.89 -93.51 -87.36
N ALA A 526 -8.28 -92.88 -88.47
CA ALA A 526 -8.23 -91.43 -88.63
C ALA A 526 -9.25 -90.72 -87.72
N GLN A 527 -10.48 -91.24 -87.61
CA GLN A 527 -11.50 -90.75 -86.67
C GLN A 527 -11.04 -90.88 -85.21
N ILE A 528 -10.42 -92.00 -84.83
CA ILE A 528 -9.86 -92.20 -83.48
C ILE A 528 -8.76 -91.18 -83.21
N ARG A 529 -7.84 -90.94 -84.15
CA ARG A 529 -6.79 -89.90 -84.01
C ARG A 529 -7.38 -88.49 -83.91
N GLN A 530 -8.42 -88.18 -84.69
CA GLN A 530 -9.11 -86.90 -84.63
C GLN A 530 -9.80 -86.69 -83.27
N GLN A 531 -10.44 -87.74 -82.72
CA GLN A 531 -11.04 -87.70 -81.38
C GLN A 531 -9.99 -87.61 -80.28
N GLN A 532 -8.84 -88.29 -80.41
CA GLN A 532 -7.70 -88.14 -79.50
C GLN A 532 -7.17 -86.71 -79.50
N GLN A 533 -6.94 -86.11 -80.67
CA GLN A 533 -6.47 -84.74 -80.81
C GLN A 533 -7.47 -83.71 -80.23
N LEU A 534 -8.78 -83.94 -80.39
CA LEU A 534 -9.83 -83.11 -79.79
C LEU A 534 -9.91 -83.27 -78.26
N LEU A 535 -9.67 -84.49 -77.74
CA LEU A 535 -9.60 -84.74 -76.30
C LEU A 535 -8.35 -84.10 -75.70
N GLU A 536 -7.21 -84.17 -76.38
CA GLU A 536 -5.97 -83.48 -76.00
C GLU A 536 -6.14 -81.95 -76.02
N SER A 537 -6.80 -81.38 -77.03
CA SER A 537 -7.06 -79.93 -77.08
C SER A 537 -8.01 -79.48 -75.98
N THR A 538 -9.12 -80.19 -75.76
CA THR A 538 -10.08 -79.87 -74.68
C THR A 538 -9.51 -80.10 -73.28
N VAL A 539 -8.59 -81.06 -73.10
CA VAL A 539 -7.82 -81.19 -71.84
C VAL A 539 -6.83 -80.03 -71.68
N ALA A 540 -6.16 -79.59 -72.75
CA ALA A 540 -5.28 -78.42 -72.71
C ALA A 540 -6.05 -77.13 -72.38
N GLU A 541 -7.19 -76.89 -73.02
CA GLU A 541 -8.11 -75.78 -72.73
C GLU A 541 -8.63 -75.84 -71.28
N ARG A 542 -9.09 -77.00 -70.82
CA ARG A 542 -9.49 -77.19 -69.41
C ARG A 542 -8.35 -76.83 -68.46
N ASN A 543 -7.11 -77.23 -68.78
CA ASN A 543 -5.95 -76.92 -67.96
C ASN A 543 -5.63 -75.41 -67.96
N THR A 544 -5.69 -74.71 -69.10
CA THR A 544 -5.48 -73.25 -69.13
C THR A 544 -6.59 -72.53 -68.37
N TYR A 545 -7.86 -72.88 -68.56
CA TYR A 545 -8.98 -72.32 -67.78
C TYR A 545 -8.84 -72.60 -66.27
N THR A 546 -8.30 -73.77 -65.88
CA THR A 546 -8.00 -74.06 -64.46
C THR A 546 -6.90 -73.12 -63.95
N THR A 547 -5.79 -72.95 -64.68
CA THR A 547 -4.73 -72.01 -64.29
C THR A 547 -5.21 -70.56 -64.23
N HIS A 548 -6.09 -70.14 -65.14
CA HIS A 548 -6.70 -68.80 -65.10
C HIS A 548 -7.69 -68.63 -63.96
N TYR A 549 -8.48 -69.67 -63.63
CA TYR A 549 -9.34 -69.67 -62.45
C TYR A 549 -8.52 -69.55 -61.16
N ASP A 550 -7.43 -70.31 -61.04
CA ASP A 550 -6.54 -70.20 -59.88
C ASP A 550 -5.83 -68.84 -59.82
N GLN A 551 -5.36 -68.29 -60.95
CA GLN A 551 -4.82 -66.92 -61.02
C GLN A 551 -5.84 -65.88 -60.55
N LEU A 552 -7.09 -65.95 -61.03
CA LEU A 552 -8.18 -65.05 -60.62
C LEU A 552 -8.54 -65.21 -59.14
N LYS A 553 -8.50 -66.43 -58.61
CA LYS A 553 -8.73 -66.74 -57.20
C LYS A 553 -7.61 -66.22 -56.29
N HIS A 554 -6.35 -66.33 -56.72
CA HIS A 554 -5.21 -65.73 -56.02
C HIS A 554 -5.33 -64.19 -56.04
N GLY A 555 -5.55 -63.59 -57.21
CA GLY A 555 -5.78 -62.14 -57.34
C GLY A 555 -6.97 -61.65 -56.51
N LEU A 556 -8.06 -62.39 -56.43
CA LEU A 556 -9.19 -62.08 -55.54
C LEU A 556 -8.79 -62.12 -54.07
N SER A 557 -7.97 -63.08 -53.64
CA SER A 557 -7.46 -63.15 -52.27
C SER A 557 -6.47 -62.02 -51.94
N GLU A 558 -5.64 -61.61 -52.91
CA GLU A 558 -4.76 -60.44 -52.80
C GLU A 558 -5.58 -59.14 -52.68
N GLN A 559 -6.63 -58.98 -53.50
CA GLN A 559 -7.54 -57.84 -53.39
C GLN A 559 -8.28 -57.84 -52.05
N GLN A 560 -8.77 -58.99 -51.57
CA GLN A 560 -9.37 -59.09 -50.23
C GLN A 560 -8.38 -58.73 -49.12
N HIS A 561 -7.10 -59.12 -49.23
CA HIS A 561 -6.06 -58.72 -48.30
C HIS A 561 -5.77 -57.21 -48.37
N GLN A 562 -5.69 -56.63 -49.57
CA GLN A 562 -5.52 -55.18 -49.78
C GLN A 562 -6.70 -54.38 -49.22
N PHE A 563 -7.95 -54.84 -49.42
CA PHE A 563 -9.12 -54.26 -48.77
C PHE A 563 -9.06 -54.38 -47.24
N GLY A 564 -8.57 -55.51 -46.70
CA GLY A 564 -8.34 -55.68 -45.27
C GLY A 564 -7.32 -54.68 -44.71
N LEU A 565 -6.20 -54.46 -45.41
CA LEU A 565 -5.19 -53.45 -45.06
C LEU A 565 -5.75 -52.03 -45.14
N LEU A 566 -6.51 -51.70 -46.20
CA LEU A 566 -7.17 -50.40 -46.34
C LEU A 566 -8.22 -50.16 -45.24
N LEU A 567 -9.01 -51.18 -44.85
CA LEU A 567 -9.94 -51.09 -43.73
C LEU A 567 -9.21 -50.89 -42.40
N ALA A 568 -8.07 -51.55 -42.18
CA ALA A 568 -7.21 -51.32 -41.01
C ALA A 568 -6.64 -49.89 -41.01
N GLN A 569 -6.18 -49.39 -42.16
CA GLN A 569 -5.69 -48.01 -42.32
C GLN A 569 -6.79 -46.98 -42.08
N ILE A 570 -8.01 -47.20 -42.61
CA ILE A 570 -9.19 -46.36 -42.34
C ILE A 570 -9.52 -46.36 -40.84
N LYS A 571 -9.43 -47.51 -40.15
CA LYS A 571 -9.63 -47.61 -38.70
C LYS A 571 -8.56 -46.84 -37.92
N ILE A 572 -7.30 -46.92 -38.32
CA ILE A 572 -6.20 -46.13 -37.72
C ILE A 572 -6.44 -44.63 -37.94
N MET A 573 -6.80 -44.20 -39.15
CA MET A 573 -7.09 -42.81 -39.47
C MET A 573 -8.32 -42.29 -38.70
N LYS A 574 -9.39 -43.09 -38.59
CA LYS A 574 -10.56 -42.75 -37.77
C LYS A 574 -10.19 -42.56 -36.30
N ASN A 575 -9.38 -43.45 -35.72
CA ASN A 575 -8.91 -43.32 -34.35
C ASN A 575 -8.03 -42.06 -34.18
N ALA A 576 -7.21 -41.70 -35.17
CA ALA A 576 -6.39 -40.49 -35.16
C ALA A 576 -7.23 -39.20 -35.28
N VAL A 577 -8.30 -39.22 -36.08
CA VAL A 577 -9.29 -38.14 -36.16
C VAL A 577 -10.03 -37.99 -34.83
N GLN A 578 -10.50 -39.08 -34.23
CA GLN A 578 -11.19 -39.04 -32.93
C GLN A 578 -10.29 -38.53 -31.78
N LYS A 579 -8.99 -38.83 -31.81
CA LYS A 579 -8.02 -38.22 -30.88
C LYS A 579 -7.91 -36.71 -31.09
N ARG A 580 -7.75 -36.25 -32.33
CA ARG A 580 -7.72 -34.82 -32.67
C ARG A 580 -9.02 -34.08 -32.34
N GLU A 581 -10.17 -34.71 -32.53
CA GLU A 581 -11.47 -34.18 -32.11
C GLU A 581 -11.57 -34.04 -30.58
N HIS A 582 -10.89 -34.88 -29.80
CA HIS A 582 -10.83 -34.76 -28.35
C HIS A 582 -9.82 -33.69 -27.91
N GLU A 583 -8.63 -33.67 -28.52
CA GLU A 583 -7.60 -32.63 -28.35
C GLU A 583 -8.21 -31.24 -28.61
N VAL A 584 -8.90 -31.03 -29.74
CA VAL A 584 -9.56 -29.75 -30.08
C VAL A 584 -10.64 -29.38 -29.07
N LYS A 585 -11.42 -30.33 -28.54
CA LYS A 585 -12.42 -30.04 -27.47
C LYS A 585 -11.76 -29.61 -26.15
N VAL A 586 -10.59 -30.16 -25.83
CA VAL A 586 -9.80 -29.74 -24.67
C VAL A 586 -9.20 -28.35 -24.89
N GLU A 587 -8.67 -28.05 -26.07
CA GLU A 587 -8.21 -26.71 -26.43
C GLU A 587 -9.35 -25.68 -26.43
N ASP A 588 -10.52 -26.00 -26.99
CA ASP A 588 -11.71 -25.13 -26.95
C ASP A 588 -12.16 -24.83 -25.51
N ALA A 589 -12.02 -25.78 -24.58
CA ALA A 589 -12.29 -25.57 -23.16
C ALA A 589 -11.25 -24.64 -22.50
N HIS A 590 -9.97 -24.81 -22.80
CA HIS A 590 -8.91 -23.90 -22.33
C HIS A 590 -9.09 -22.48 -22.91
N ILE A 591 -9.43 -22.37 -24.19
CA ILE A 591 -9.75 -21.10 -24.85
C ILE A 591 -10.98 -20.42 -24.22
N GLN A 592 -11.99 -21.18 -23.80
CA GLN A 592 -13.14 -20.65 -23.07
C GLN A 592 -12.75 -20.16 -21.67
N LEU A 593 -11.93 -20.91 -20.92
CA LEU A 593 -11.43 -20.50 -19.61
C LEU A 593 -10.56 -19.23 -19.71
N LEU A 594 -9.65 -19.16 -20.69
CA LEU A 594 -8.83 -17.98 -20.97
C LEU A 594 -9.70 -16.76 -21.35
N LYS A 595 -10.79 -16.95 -22.11
CA LYS A 595 -11.76 -15.89 -22.42
C LYS A 595 -12.58 -15.43 -21.21
N GLN A 596 -12.81 -16.30 -20.22
CA GLN A 596 -13.41 -15.90 -18.94
C GLN A 596 -12.41 -15.08 -18.13
N GLN A 597 -11.21 -15.60 -17.91
CA GLN A 597 -10.12 -14.91 -17.21
C GLN A 597 -9.79 -13.54 -17.84
N GLN A 598 -9.79 -13.44 -19.18
CA GLN A 598 -9.63 -12.16 -19.87
C GLN A 598 -10.74 -11.16 -19.50
N LYS A 599 -12.01 -11.58 -19.51
CA LYS A 599 -13.15 -10.71 -19.12
C LYS A 599 -13.08 -10.30 -17.65
N ASP A 600 -12.65 -11.20 -16.77
CA ASP A 600 -12.49 -10.90 -15.34
C ASP A 600 -11.36 -9.89 -15.12
N LEU A 601 -10.25 -10.01 -15.86
CA LEU A 601 -9.14 -9.06 -15.86
C LEU A 601 -9.52 -7.71 -16.49
N GLU A 602 -10.32 -7.69 -17.56
CA GLU A 602 -10.91 -6.47 -18.14
C GLU A 602 -11.85 -5.79 -17.13
N GLY A 603 -12.68 -6.57 -16.42
CA GLY A 603 -13.51 -6.11 -15.32
C GLY A 603 -12.68 -5.46 -14.21
N GLN A 604 -11.63 -6.15 -13.74
CA GLN A 604 -10.68 -5.62 -12.76
C GLN A 604 -9.96 -4.35 -13.26
N LEU A 605 -9.58 -4.29 -14.54
CA LEU A 605 -8.98 -3.09 -15.14
C LEU A 605 -9.94 -1.90 -15.12
N THR A 606 -11.22 -2.07 -15.47
CA THR A 606 -12.21 -0.99 -15.38
C THR A 606 -12.50 -0.59 -13.93
N GLU A 607 -12.51 -1.54 -13.00
CA GLU A 607 -12.53 -1.31 -11.54
C GLU A 607 -11.35 -0.42 -11.09
N TYR A 608 -10.12 -0.77 -11.47
CA TYR A 608 -8.91 -0.01 -11.11
C TYR A 608 -8.89 1.37 -11.77
N GLN A 609 -9.29 1.50 -13.04
CA GLN A 609 -9.44 2.79 -13.72
C GLN A 609 -10.50 3.66 -13.03
N ARG A 610 -11.64 3.09 -12.62
CA ARG A 610 -12.69 3.77 -11.85
C ARG A 610 -12.18 4.25 -10.48
N ARG A 611 -11.41 3.42 -9.76
CA ARG A 611 -10.77 3.76 -8.48
C ARG A 611 -9.71 4.85 -8.66
N ALA A 612 -8.88 4.77 -9.70
CA ALA A 612 -7.87 5.78 -10.05
C ALA A 612 -8.52 7.13 -10.42
N GLY A 613 -9.56 7.12 -11.26
CA GLY A 613 -10.31 8.32 -11.62
C GLY A 613 -11.00 9.00 -10.43
N LYS A 614 -11.51 8.22 -9.45
CA LYS A 614 -11.98 8.77 -8.16
C LYS A 614 -10.84 9.44 -7.39
N ARG A 615 -9.70 8.74 -7.22
CA ARG A 615 -8.51 9.27 -6.52
C ARG A 615 -7.94 10.52 -7.17
N HIS A 616 -7.94 10.60 -8.51
CA HIS A 616 -7.48 11.77 -9.25
C HIS A 616 -8.38 12.97 -8.98
N ARG A 617 -9.71 12.82 -9.07
CA ARG A 617 -10.66 13.89 -8.73
C ARG A 617 -10.51 14.39 -7.29
N THR A 618 -10.31 13.50 -6.32
CA THR A 618 -10.04 13.92 -4.93
C THR A 618 -8.71 14.66 -4.80
N ALA A 619 -7.67 14.26 -5.56
CA ALA A 619 -6.41 15.01 -5.60
C ALA A 619 -6.59 16.39 -6.25
N ASP A 620 -7.39 16.52 -7.31
CA ASP A 620 -7.69 17.80 -7.97
C ASP A 620 -8.47 18.75 -7.05
N MET A 621 -9.40 18.22 -6.23
CA MET A 621 -10.08 18.99 -5.18
C MET A 621 -9.11 19.45 -4.09
N LEU A 622 -8.29 18.54 -3.55
CA LEU A 622 -7.26 18.89 -2.56
C LEU A 622 -6.24 19.91 -3.11
N VAL A 623 -5.90 19.86 -4.41
CA VAL A 623 -5.04 20.85 -5.07
C VAL A 623 -5.74 22.22 -5.20
N GLN A 624 -7.07 22.25 -5.39
CA GLN A 624 -7.84 23.50 -5.36
C GLN A 624 -7.94 24.08 -3.94
N GLU A 625 -8.23 23.25 -2.94
CA GLU A 625 -8.22 23.64 -1.53
C GLU A 625 -6.84 24.15 -1.10
N MET A 626 -5.75 23.48 -1.49
CA MET A 626 -4.38 23.97 -1.26
C MET A 626 -4.11 25.33 -1.93
N ARG A 627 -4.72 25.65 -3.08
CA ARG A 627 -4.60 26.98 -3.71
C ARG A 627 -5.40 28.04 -2.93
N GLN A 628 -6.59 27.71 -2.47
CA GLN A 628 -7.43 28.59 -1.65
C GLN A 628 -6.75 28.89 -0.30
N LEU A 629 -6.26 27.85 0.40
CA LEU A 629 -5.51 28.00 1.65
C LEU A 629 -4.22 28.81 1.47
N ARG A 630 -3.51 28.66 0.35
CA ARG A 630 -2.36 29.51 0.01
C ARG A 630 -2.74 30.98 -0.22
N SER A 631 -3.91 31.27 -0.79
CA SER A 631 -4.41 32.64 -0.90
C SER A 631 -4.67 33.22 0.49
N VAL A 632 -5.43 32.50 1.34
CA VAL A 632 -5.75 32.94 2.71
C VAL A 632 -4.50 33.11 3.58
N LEU A 633 -3.47 32.26 3.40
CA LEU A 633 -2.16 32.45 4.03
C LEU A 633 -1.46 33.71 3.53
N GLY A 634 -1.47 33.97 2.22
CA GLY A 634 -0.95 35.22 1.65
C GLY A 634 -1.66 36.46 2.19
N ASP A 635 -3.00 36.46 2.25
CA ASP A 635 -3.80 37.54 2.82
C ASP A 635 -3.49 37.77 4.32
N ALA A 636 -3.22 36.69 5.06
CA ALA A 636 -2.84 36.75 6.47
C ALA A 636 -1.37 37.21 6.69
N GLU A 637 -0.45 36.82 5.81
CA GLU A 637 0.93 37.34 5.79
C GLU A 637 0.93 38.85 5.49
N ASP A 638 0.11 39.29 4.53
CA ASP A 638 -0.02 40.69 4.15
C ASP A 638 -0.65 41.52 5.29
N GLU A 639 -1.71 41.02 5.94
CA GLU A 639 -2.35 41.70 7.07
C GLU A 639 -1.49 41.70 8.34
N THR A 640 -0.74 40.62 8.63
CA THR A 640 0.26 40.64 9.72
C THR A 640 1.41 41.58 9.41
N ALA A 641 1.86 41.72 8.16
CA ALA A 641 2.84 42.72 7.75
C ALA A 641 2.31 44.17 7.92
N ARG A 642 1.03 44.44 7.61
CA ARG A 642 0.39 45.73 7.86
C ARG A 642 0.28 46.04 9.35
N GLN A 643 -0.10 45.06 10.17
CA GLN A 643 -0.17 45.21 11.63
C GLN A 643 1.21 45.44 12.24
N GLN A 644 2.24 44.72 11.79
CA GLN A 644 3.63 44.98 12.20
C GLN A 644 4.11 46.39 11.87
N ARG A 645 3.73 46.96 10.70
CA ARG A 645 4.04 48.37 10.38
C ARG A 645 3.37 49.30 11.39
N ARG A 646 2.05 49.21 11.56
CA ARG A 646 1.29 50.01 12.56
C ARG A 646 1.88 49.91 13.97
N CYS A 647 2.34 48.73 14.40
CA CYS A 647 3.00 48.57 15.69
C CYS A 647 4.36 49.30 15.78
N ARG A 648 5.15 49.35 14.69
CA ARG A 648 6.40 50.14 14.62
C ARG A 648 6.10 51.65 14.61
N ASP A 649 5.03 52.05 13.91
CA ASP A 649 4.60 53.45 13.83
C ASP A 649 4.17 53.95 15.23
N VAL A 650 3.32 53.19 15.94
CA VAL A 650 2.92 53.49 17.33
C VAL A 650 4.10 53.42 18.31
N GLN A 651 5.08 52.53 18.11
CA GLN A 651 6.32 52.53 18.89
C GLN A 651 7.15 53.80 18.63
N HIS A 652 7.22 54.27 17.38
CA HIS A 652 7.91 55.51 17.04
C HIS A 652 7.23 56.74 17.65
N GLU A 653 5.89 56.84 17.57
CA GLU A 653 5.09 57.88 18.22
C GLU A 653 5.30 57.86 19.74
N ARG A 654 5.21 56.68 20.37
CA ARG A 654 5.50 56.49 21.80
C ARG A 654 6.90 57.01 22.16
N ASP A 655 7.91 56.69 21.36
CA ASP A 655 9.29 57.09 21.65
C ASP A 655 9.53 58.59 21.42
N VAL A 656 8.84 59.21 20.45
CA VAL A 656 8.83 60.67 20.27
C VAL A 656 8.16 61.36 21.46
N LEU A 657 6.98 60.91 21.87
CA LEU A 657 6.26 61.43 23.04
C LEU A 657 7.06 61.20 24.34
N HIS A 658 7.71 60.04 24.50
CA HIS A 658 8.55 59.76 25.66
C HIS A 658 9.75 60.70 25.74
N ARG A 659 10.45 60.96 24.62
CA ARG A 659 11.51 61.98 24.58
C ARG A 659 10.97 63.35 24.99
N GLN A 660 9.89 63.81 24.36
CA GLN A 660 9.24 65.09 24.68
C GLN A 660 8.89 65.20 26.18
N VAL A 661 8.32 64.17 26.79
CA VAL A 661 8.02 64.14 28.24
C VAL A 661 9.31 64.20 29.08
N THR A 662 10.35 63.45 28.73
CA THR A 662 11.63 63.52 29.46
C THR A 662 12.33 64.87 29.30
N ASP A 663 12.20 65.53 28.16
CA ASP A 663 12.79 66.85 27.91
C ASP A 663 12.01 67.96 28.64
N ARG A 664 10.68 67.91 28.64
CA ARG A 664 9.85 68.79 29.48
C ARG A 664 10.09 68.56 30.98
N ALA A 665 10.38 67.34 31.43
CA ALA A 665 10.77 67.08 32.80
C ALA A 665 12.14 67.72 33.15
N LYS A 666 13.12 67.70 32.23
CA LYS A 666 14.41 68.41 32.41
C LYS A 666 14.20 69.92 32.46
N GLU A 667 13.40 70.49 31.55
CA GLU A 667 13.05 71.91 31.57
C GLU A 667 12.40 72.32 32.90
N LEU A 668 11.42 71.55 33.38
CA LEU A 668 10.77 71.79 34.67
C LEU A 668 11.75 71.72 35.84
N ASN A 669 12.66 70.73 35.87
CA ASN A 669 13.67 70.64 36.92
C ASN A 669 14.60 71.86 36.94
N VAL A 670 15.09 72.30 35.77
CA VAL A 670 15.92 73.52 35.65
C VAL A 670 15.15 74.78 36.08
N LEU A 671 13.84 74.85 35.80
CA LEU A 671 12.98 75.94 36.28
C LEU A 671 12.75 75.88 37.80
N TYR A 672 12.62 74.69 38.41
CA TYR A 672 12.54 74.52 39.86
C TYR A 672 13.85 74.88 40.56
N GLU A 673 15.00 74.45 40.05
CA GLU A 673 16.33 74.83 40.56
C GLU A 673 16.54 76.35 40.46
N ARG A 674 16.13 76.97 39.35
CA ARG A 674 16.16 78.42 39.18
C ARG A 674 15.23 79.14 40.14
N ALA A 675 14.00 78.66 40.34
CA ALA A 675 13.06 79.25 41.28
C ALA A 675 13.56 79.12 42.73
N HIS A 676 14.13 77.97 43.09
CA HIS A 676 14.68 77.73 44.42
C HIS A 676 15.90 78.61 44.71
N THR A 677 16.87 78.68 43.78
CA THR A 677 18.03 79.58 43.93
C THR A 677 17.62 81.05 43.97
N GLN A 678 16.62 81.48 43.18
CA GLN A 678 16.05 82.83 43.28
C GLN A 678 15.35 83.05 44.63
N GLN A 679 14.62 82.07 45.16
CA GLN A 679 13.97 82.15 46.47
C GLN A 679 15.00 82.27 47.61
N SER A 680 16.08 81.49 47.60
CA SER A 680 17.16 81.60 48.58
C SER A 680 17.88 82.95 48.51
N MET A 681 18.11 83.48 47.30
CA MET A 681 18.65 84.85 47.15
C MET A 681 17.70 85.91 47.69
N LEU A 682 16.39 85.81 47.40
CA LEU A 682 15.38 86.73 47.94
C LEU A 682 15.34 86.68 49.48
N GLN A 683 15.31 85.48 50.07
CA GLN A 683 15.35 85.31 51.53
C GLN A 683 16.61 85.92 52.16
N SER A 684 17.78 85.75 51.52
CA SER A 684 19.02 86.40 52.00
C SER A 684 18.96 87.93 51.88
N GLY A 685 18.32 88.46 50.83
CA GLY A 685 18.09 89.90 50.67
C GLY A 685 17.05 90.48 51.63
N GLU A 686 16.00 89.72 51.95
CA GLU A 686 14.98 90.08 52.95
C GLU A 686 15.60 90.20 54.35
N ILE A 687 16.49 89.27 54.73
CA ILE A 687 17.25 89.32 55.99
C ILE A 687 18.14 90.57 56.02
N VAL A 688 18.98 90.78 55.01
CA VAL A 688 19.88 91.95 54.94
C VAL A 688 19.11 93.28 54.92
N TYR A 689 17.93 93.32 54.29
CA TYR A 689 17.06 94.50 54.30
C TYR A 689 16.40 94.72 55.66
N ALA A 690 16.00 93.66 56.37
CA ALA A 690 15.46 93.75 57.73
C ALA A 690 16.53 94.23 58.74
N ASP A 691 17.76 93.73 58.64
CA ASP A 691 18.89 94.19 59.44
C ASP A 691 19.14 95.70 59.22
N GLN A 692 19.20 96.13 57.95
CA GLN A 692 19.34 97.56 57.60
C GLN A 692 18.16 98.41 58.07
N ALA A 693 16.93 97.88 58.04
CA ALA A 693 15.75 98.57 58.58
C ALA A 693 15.87 98.76 60.09
N HIS A 694 16.31 97.74 60.84
CA HIS A 694 16.53 97.85 62.27
C HIS A 694 17.71 98.78 62.64
N GLU A 695 18.78 98.82 61.83
CA GLU A 695 19.83 99.83 61.98
C GLU A 695 19.29 101.26 61.79
N LEU A 696 18.43 101.47 60.79
CA LEU A 696 17.77 102.77 60.55
C LEU A 696 16.78 103.14 61.66
N GLU A 697 16.00 102.19 62.18
CA GLU A 697 15.13 102.40 63.36
C GLU A 697 15.93 102.77 64.60
N HIS A 698 17.07 102.10 64.84
CA HIS A 698 17.96 102.39 65.95
C HIS A 698 18.62 103.77 65.82
N LEU A 699 19.07 104.17 64.61
CA LEU A 699 19.59 105.51 64.34
C LEU A 699 18.50 106.59 64.46
N ALA A 700 17.27 106.31 64.02
CA ALA A 700 16.12 107.19 64.22
C ALA A 700 15.79 107.37 65.72
N TYR A 701 15.85 106.28 66.50
CA TYR A 701 15.68 106.34 67.95
C TYR A 701 16.79 107.14 68.65
N GLN A 702 18.06 106.95 68.26
CA GLN A 702 19.18 107.74 68.79
C GLN A 702 19.04 109.22 68.45
N THR A 703 18.70 109.58 67.21
CA THR A 703 18.49 110.99 66.82
C THR A 703 17.30 111.61 67.55
N ALA A 704 16.23 110.84 67.81
CA ALA A 704 15.11 111.28 68.66
C ALA A 704 15.53 111.48 70.13
N GLN A 705 16.34 110.59 70.71
CA GLN A 705 16.91 110.78 72.06
C GLN A 705 17.77 112.04 72.13
N PHE A 706 18.69 112.25 71.18
CA PHE A 706 19.53 113.45 71.15
C PHE A 706 18.70 114.72 70.95
N ALA A 707 17.65 114.69 70.12
CA ALA A 707 16.72 115.80 69.97
C ALA A 707 15.97 116.11 71.28
N GLN A 708 15.54 115.08 72.04
CA GLN A 708 14.91 115.25 73.35
C GLN A 708 15.88 115.82 74.39
N GLN A 709 17.12 115.33 74.43
CA GLN A 709 18.17 115.87 75.31
C GLN A 709 18.47 117.34 74.98
N LEU A 710 18.59 117.69 73.69
CA LEU A 710 18.75 119.07 73.25
C LEU A 710 17.53 119.95 73.60
N ALA A 711 16.31 119.41 73.55
CA ALA A 711 15.11 120.11 73.98
C ALA A 711 15.11 120.36 75.50
N GLN A 712 15.48 119.37 76.31
CA GLN A 712 15.65 119.53 77.77
C GLN A 712 16.72 120.58 78.09
N MET A 713 17.89 120.53 77.44
CA MET A 713 18.96 121.52 77.63
C MET A 713 18.52 122.93 77.22
N ARG A 714 17.75 123.08 76.14
CA ARG A 714 17.13 124.36 75.75
C ARG A 714 16.13 124.85 76.81
N GLU A 715 15.37 123.96 77.45
CA GLU A 715 14.44 124.33 78.51
C GLU A 715 15.17 124.73 79.82
N PHE A 716 16.29 124.08 80.16
CA PHE A 716 17.17 124.53 81.23
C PHE A 716 17.78 125.91 80.93
N LEU A 717 18.21 126.17 79.69
CA LEU A 717 18.71 127.48 79.26
C LEU A 717 17.64 128.59 79.36
N LYS A 718 16.35 128.30 79.14
CA LYS A 718 15.26 129.27 79.37
C LYS A 718 15.08 129.66 80.84
N ARG A 719 15.38 128.76 81.78
CA ARG A 719 15.20 128.98 83.24
C ARG A 719 16.39 129.70 83.89
N LEU A 720 17.52 129.79 83.18
CA LEU A 720 18.74 130.44 83.67
C LEU A 720 18.57 131.94 83.98
N PRO A 721 17.87 132.75 83.16
CA PRO A 721 17.52 134.13 83.49
C PRO A 721 16.68 134.26 84.77
N ASP A 722 15.66 133.41 84.96
CA ASP A 722 14.81 133.43 86.15
C ASP A 722 15.61 133.08 87.41
N LEU A 723 16.51 132.10 87.32
CA LEU A 723 17.47 131.76 88.39
C LEU A 723 18.42 132.91 88.71
N GLN A 724 18.90 133.66 87.70
CA GLN A 724 19.70 134.86 87.92
C GLN A 724 18.90 135.98 88.59
N VAL A 725 17.63 136.19 88.21
CA VAL A 725 16.74 137.16 88.86
C VAL A 725 16.44 136.76 90.31
N MET A 726 16.15 135.47 90.57
CA MET A 726 15.96 134.97 91.93
C MET A 726 17.22 135.10 92.78
N LEU A 727 18.40 134.80 92.25
CA LEU A 727 19.68 135.00 92.96
C LEU A 727 19.95 136.47 93.28
N ASN A 728 19.67 137.37 92.33
CA ASN A 728 19.79 138.82 92.53
C ASN A 728 18.76 139.37 93.53
N ASN A 729 17.56 138.79 93.61
CA ASN A 729 16.57 139.17 94.61
C ASN A 729 16.92 138.62 95.99
N ALA A 730 17.27 137.34 96.11
CA ALA A 730 17.68 136.71 97.37
C ALA A 730 18.94 137.37 97.98
N THR A 731 19.89 137.81 97.16
CA THR A 731 21.07 138.57 97.65
C THR A 731 20.71 139.98 98.12
N ARG A 732 19.77 140.68 97.46
CA ARG A 732 19.21 141.95 97.93
C ARG A 732 18.39 141.78 99.21
N GLU A 733 17.62 140.72 99.32
CA GLU A 733 16.82 140.38 100.52
C GLU A 733 17.73 140.02 101.70
N LEU A 734 18.79 139.24 101.49
CA LEU A 734 19.80 138.96 102.51
C LEU A 734 20.52 140.24 102.98
N GLN A 735 20.73 141.23 102.10
CA GLN A 735 21.25 142.54 102.51
C GLN A 735 20.22 143.34 103.32
N ARG A 736 18.95 143.38 102.88
CA ARG A 736 17.85 144.02 103.62
C ARG A 736 17.69 143.41 105.01
N GLU A 737 17.64 142.09 105.13
CA GLU A 737 17.48 141.41 106.42
C GLU A 737 18.71 141.57 107.33
N LYS A 738 19.94 141.69 106.79
CA LYS A 738 21.12 142.06 107.60
C LYS A 738 21.08 143.49 108.14
N VAL A 739 20.34 144.41 107.52
CA VAL A 739 20.04 145.74 108.08
C VAL A 739 18.86 145.65 109.05
N ARG A 740 17.81 144.91 108.67
CA ARG A 740 16.59 144.74 109.46
C ARG A 740 16.85 144.07 110.80
N VAL A 741 17.66 143.03 110.87
CA VAL A 741 18.04 142.35 112.13
C VAL A 741 18.81 143.28 113.09
N ARG A 742 19.47 144.33 112.59
CA ARG A 742 20.07 145.36 113.47
C ARG A 742 18.99 146.28 114.04
N ALA A 743 18.12 146.82 113.19
CA ALA A 743 16.97 147.62 113.65
C ALA A 743 16.05 146.83 114.61
N LEU A 744 15.79 145.55 114.34
CA LEU A 744 14.95 144.67 115.16
C LEU A 744 15.60 144.26 116.50
N LEU A 745 16.92 144.46 116.68
CA LEU A 745 17.54 144.34 118.00
C LEU A 745 17.30 145.61 118.83
N ASP A 746 17.29 146.78 118.20
CA ASP A 746 16.97 148.06 118.86
C ASP A 746 15.45 148.18 119.13
N GLU A 747 14.59 147.64 118.26
CA GLU A 747 13.12 147.64 118.40
C GLU A 747 12.57 146.53 119.32
N ALA A 748 13.43 145.64 119.84
CA ALA A 748 13.02 144.49 120.66
C ALA A 748 12.43 144.85 122.04
N GLU A 749 12.48 146.12 122.47
CA GLU A 749 11.98 146.55 123.79
C GLU A 749 10.45 146.47 123.96
N ARG A 750 9.63 146.37 122.88
CA ARG A 750 8.20 145.95 122.95
C ARG A 750 7.64 145.41 121.60
N PRO A 751 7.07 144.18 121.55
CA PRO A 751 6.57 143.56 120.32
C PRO A 751 5.02 143.49 120.17
N VAL A 752 4.52 143.29 118.94
CA VAL A 752 3.14 142.84 118.60
C VAL A 752 3.15 141.94 117.34
N ASN A 753 2.27 140.92 117.27
CA ASN A 753 2.16 139.88 116.20
C ASN A 753 0.96 140.08 115.24
N VAL A 754 0.72 139.17 114.25
CA VAL A 754 -0.61 138.57 113.85
C VAL A 754 -0.55 137.53 112.67
N HIS A 755 -1.54 136.61 112.55
CA HIS A 755 -1.67 135.38 111.69
C HIS A 755 -3.18 135.14 111.25
N PRO A 756 -3.74 134.02 110.66
CA PRO A 756 -3.26 132.66 110.24
C PRO A 756 -3.80 132.14 108.84
N PHE A 757 -4.61 131.04 108.75
CA PHE A 757 -5.37 130.41 107.60
C PHE A 757 -4.60 129.43 106.64
N HIS A 758 -5.12 128.52 105.76
CA HIS A 758 -6.36 127.67 105.54
C HIS A 758 -6.19 126.81 104.21
N ASP A 759 -6.96 125.79 103.75
CA ASP A 759 -7.66 124.62 104.37
C ASP A 759 -8.28 123.58 103.33
N LEU A 760 -8.85 122.45 103.81
CA LEU A 760 -9.86 121.50 103.21
C LEU A 760 -9.59 120.41 102.10
N ALA A 761 -10.54 119.44 101.92
CA ALA A 761 -10.44 118.16 101.15
C ALA A 761 -11.81 117.47 100.77
N SER A 762 -11.85 116.37 99.95
CA SER A 762 -13.00 115.42 99.73
C SER A 762 -12.68 114.12 98.90
N ALA A 763 -13.68 113.24 98.60
CA ALA A 763 -13.55 111.93 97.87
C ALA A 763 -14.87 111.44 97.18
N GLU A 764 -14.84 110.41 96.29
CA GLU A 764 -15.97 110.03 95.37
C GLU A 764 -16.30 108.52 95.17
N PRO A 765 -17.51 108.15 94.67
CA PRO A 765 -17.99 106.76 94.50
C PRO A 765 -18.18 106.21 93.07
N GLU A 766 -17.96 106.96 91.98
CA GLU A 766 -18.44 106.57 90.63
C GLU A 766 -17.84 105.27 90.05
N THR A 767 -16.62 104.90 90.46
CA THR A 767 -15.81 103.83 89.86
C THR A 767 -16.48 102.45 89.88
N TYR A 768 -17.32 102.16 90.87
CA TYR A 768 -17.96 100.85 91.03
C TYR A 768 -19.02 100.57 89.94
N ALA A 769 -19.73 101.59 89.46
CA ALA A 769 -20.76 101.44 88.43
C ALA A 769 -20.17 101.04 87.06
N LEU A 770 -18.96 101.52 86.76
CA LEU A 770 -18.27 101.24 85.50
C LEU A 770 -17.88 99.75 85.39
N VAL A 771 -17.37 99.16 86.48
CA VAL A 771 -16.91 97.76 86.54
C VAL A 771 -18.02 96.77 86.25
N GLN A 772 -19.23 96.98 86.79
CA GLN A 772 -20.37 96.09 86.53
C GLN A 772 -20.78 96.08 85.05
N ARG A 773 -20.66 97.23 84.36
CA ARG A 773 -21.00 97.35 82.93
C ARG A 773 -19.99 96.61 82.04
N VAL A 774 -18.70 96.67 82.38
CA VAL A 774 -17.63 95.90 81.71
C VAL A 774 -17.89 94.39 81.82
N GLN A 775 -18.16 93.88 83.03
CA GLN A 775 -18.42 92.46 83.25
C GLN A 775 -19.64 91.94 82.48
N LYS A 776 -20.70 92.77 82.34
CA LYS A 776 -21.90 92.41 81.58
C LYS A 776 -21.65 92.33 80.08
N LEU A 777 -20.79 93.20 79.53
CA LEU A 777 -20.36 93.15 78.13
C LEU A 777 -19.45 91.94 77.84
N GLN A 778 -18.52 91.62 78.74
CA GLN A 778 -17.61 90.47 78.59
C GLN A 778 -18.38 89.14 78.43
N ARG A 779 -19.44 88.91 79.22
CA ARG A 779 -20.27 87.69 79.11
C ARG A 779 -20.93 87.55 77.74
N ILE A 780 -21.44 88.65 77.17
CA ILE A 780 -22.07 88.66 75.84
C ILE A 780 -21.04 88.38 74.73
N ILE A 781 -19.81 88.88 74.88
CA ILE A 781 -18.71 88.60 73.93
C ILE A 781 -18.30 87.12 73.96
N VAL A 782 -18.24 86.50 75.15
CA VAL A 782 -17.94 85.06 75.28
C VAL A 782 -19.02 84.19 74.63
N GLN A 783 -20.31 84.49 74.89
CA GLN A 783 -21.41 83.77 74.24
C GLN A 783 -21.37 83.89 72.70
N ARG A 784 -21.10 85.10 72.18
CA ARG A 784 -20.97 85.30 70.73
C ARG A 784 -19.76 84.63 70.09
N ARG A 785 -18.68 84.39 70.83
CA ARG A 785 -17.54 83.57 70.37
C ARG A 785 -17.94 82.10 70.27
N GLN A 786 -18.58 81.56 71.31
CA GLN A 786 -19.07 80.17 71.32
C GLN A 786 -20.10 79.90 70.19
N GLU A 787 -20.99 80.85 69.92
CA GLU A 787 -21.90 80.79 68.76
C GLU A 787 -21.19 80.83 67.39
N LEU A 788 -19.99 81.41 67.31
CA LEU A 788 -19.19 81.49 66.09
C LEU A 788 -18.39 80.21 65.90
N GLU A 789 -17.73 79.75 66.96
CA GLU A 789 -16.98 78.49 67.03
C GLU A 789 -17.89 77.30 66.62
N ALA A 790 -19.10 77.21 67.18
CA ALA A 790 -20.08 76.17 66.80
C ALA A 790 -20.55 76.26 65.33
N LYS A 791 -20.59 77.47 64.73
CA LYS A 791 -20.92 77.65 63.31
C LYS A 791 -19.74 77.28 62.41
N GLU A 792 -18.51 77.60 62.81
CA GLU A 792 -17.30 77.16 62.11
C GLU A 792 -17.16 75.63 62.13
N GLU A 793 -17.42 74.97 63.25
CA GLU A 793 -17.43 73.50 63.33
C GLU A 793 -18.51 72.89 62.42
N ALA A 794 -19.70 73.48 62.37
CA ALA A 794 -20.75 73.06 61.44
C ALA A 794 -20.33 73.24 59.96
N ILE A 795 -19.67 74.35 59.61
CA ILE A 795 -19.13 74.60 58.27
C ILE A 795 -18.06 73.57 57.92
N ARG A 796 -17.04 73.38 58.76
CA ARG A 796 -15.98 72.36 58.58
C ARG A 796 -16.58 70.96 58.42
N GLY A 797 -17.64 70.64 59.16
CA GLY A 797 -18.38 69.39 59.04
C GLY A 797 -19.13 69.21 57.71
N VAL A 798 -19.64 70.29 57.12
CA VAL A 798 -20.25 70.29 55.77
C VAL A 798 -19.16 70.21 54.69
N GLU A 799 -18.09 70.98 54.81
CA GLU A 799 -16.94 70.98 53.89
C GLU A 799 -16.28 69.60 53.81
N GLN A 800 -16.08 68.91 54.93
CA GLN A 800 -15.57 67.54 54.93
C GLN A 800 -16.52 66.55 54.23
N ARG A 801 -17.83 66.72 54.35
CA ARG A 801 -18.82 65.88 53.63
C ARG A 801 -18.79 66.18 52.14
N TYR A 802 -18.72 67.46 51.76
CA TYR A 802 -18.61 67.91 50.38
C TYR A 802 -17.31 67.45 49.72
N MET A 803 -16.16 67.51 50.42
CA MET A 803 -14.90 66.98 49.91
C MET A 803 -14.92 65.45 49.77
N LYS A 804 -15.54 64.73 50.71
CA LYS A 804 -15.71 63.27 50.61
C LYS A 804 -16.63 62.86 49.46
N SER A 805 -17.75 63.55 49.23
CA SER A 805 -18.62 63.28 48.09
C SER A 805 -17.99 63.72 46.77
N LYS A 806 -17.29 64.86 46.73
CA LYS A 806 -16.53 65.31 45.55
C LYS A 806 -15.41 64.35 45.16
N ALA A 807 -14.68 63.80 46.13
CA ALA A 807 -13.69 62.75 45.89
C ALA A 807 -14.36 61.46 45.39
N ALA A 808 -15.47 61.02 45.99
CA ALA A 808 -16.21 59.85 45.53
C ALA A 808 -16.72 60.02 44.08
N VAL A 809 -17.25 61.19 43.72
CA VAL A 809 -17.70 61.52 42.36
C VAL A 809 -16.52 61.64 41.39
N ALA A 810 -15.38 62.18 41.81
CA ALA A 810 -14.17 62.23 40.98
C ALA A 810 -13.52 60.84 40.76
N HIS A 811 -13.81 59.86 41.62
CA HIS A 811 -13.40 58.46 41.45
C HIS A 811 -14.45 57.58 40.77
N GLN A 812 -15.68 58.08 40.57
CA GLN A 812 -16.68 57.41 39.74
C GLN A 812 -16.44 57.79 38.27
N PRO A 813 -16.17 56.83 37.36
CA PRO A 813 -16.22 57.12 35.94
C PRO A 813 -17.65 57.57 35.59
N GLY A 814 -17.77 58.66 34.82
CA GLY A 814 -19.08 59.11 34.31
C GLY A 814 -19.78 58.00 33.53
N PRO A 815 -21.12 58.03 33.40
CA PRO A 815 -21.90 56.91 32.83
C PRO A 815 -21.38 56.45 31.45
N GLU A 816 -21.04 57.39 30.57
CA GLU A 816 -20.42 57.12 29.27
C GLU A 816 -19.09 56.36 29.38
N ILE A 817 -18.25 56.68 30.38
CA ILE A 817 -16.97 56.00 30.64
C ILE A 817 -17.22 54.63 31.28
N ALA A 818 -18.23 54.49 32.13
CA ALA A 818 -18.62 53.19 32.71
C ALA A 818 -19.17 52.23 31.63
N GLU A 819 -19.98 52.74 30.69
CA GLU A 819 -20.45 51.98 29.52
C GLU A 819 -19.29 51.62 28.57
N GLN A 820 -18.38 52.55 28.29
CA GLN A 820 -17.16 52.26 27.53
C GLN A 820 -16.28 51.21 28.22
N LEU A 821 -16.08 51.30 29.54
CA LEU A 821 -15.33 50.29 30.30
C LEU A 821 -16.03 48.92 30.28
N SER A 822 -17.36 48.86 30.37
CA SER A 822 -18.13 47.63 30.20
C SER A 822 -17.94 47.04 28.79
N ALA A 823 -18.05 47.87 27.75
CA ALA A 823 -17.82 47.44 26.37
C ALA A 823 -16.38 46.96 26.13
N TYR A 824 -15.37 47.67 26.68
CA TYR A 824 -13.97 47.24 26.61
C TYR A 824 -13.71 45.96 27.38
N GLN A 825 -14.32 45.75 28.55
CA GLN A 825 -14.23 44.49 29.31
C GLN A 825 -14.85 43.32 28.53
N GLN A 826 -16.05 43.50 27.97
CA GLN A 826 -16.69 42.48 27.13
C GLN A 826 -15.85 42.17 25.87
N ASN A 827 -15.26 43.19 25.24
CA ASN A 827 -14.37 43.00 24.09
C ASN A 827 -13.05 42.34 24.50
N LEU A 828 -12.51 42.62 25.69
CA LEU A 828 -11.33 41.94 26.24
C LEU A 828 -11.61 40.45 26.47
N VAL A 829 -12.76 40.11 27.05
CA VAL A 829 -13.19 38.71 27.26
C VAL A 829 -13.35 37.98 25.92
N LYS A 830 -14.04 38.60 24.95
CA LYS A 830 -14.18 38.05 23.58
C LYS A 830 -12.81 37.86 22.90
N LYS A 831 -11.87 38.80 23.08
CA LYS A 831 -10.49 38.68 22.55
C LYS A 831 -9.64 37.65 23.28
N GLN A 832 -9.82 37.45 24.58
CA GLN A 832 -9.19 36.33 25.30
C GLN A 832 -9.75 34.97 24.84
N GLN A 833 -11.05 34.87 24.58
CA GLN A 833 -11.66 33.64 24.05
C GLN A 833 -11.15 33.32 22.63
N GLN A 834 -11.08 34.33 21.75
CA GLN A 834 -10.43 34.19 20.43
C GLN A 834 -8.94 33.82 20.55
N MET A 835 -8.22 34.37 21.53
CA MET A 835 -6.82 34.02 21.78
C MET A 835 -6.68 32.55 22.24
N ARG A 836 -7.55 32.05 23.11
CA ARG A 836 -7.54 30.64 23.55
C ARG A 836 -7.83 29.70 22.38
N GLN A 837 -8.85 29.96 21.59
CA GLN A 837 -9.15 29.20 20.36
C GLN A 837 -7.97 29.21 19.37
N MET A 838 -7.28 30.34 19.25
CA MET A 838 -6.07 30.45 18.41
C MET A 838 -4.85 29.75 19.03
N GLN A 839 -4.75 29.64 20.36
CA GLN A 839 -3.74 28.84 21.06
C GLN A 839 -4.00 27.34 20.95
N GLU A 840 -5.26 26.90 21.07
CA GLU A 840 -5.71 25.52 20.92
C GLU A 840 -5.48 25.02 19.48
N THR A 841 -5.85 25.82 18.47
CA THR A 841 -5.54 25.51 17.06
C THR A 841 -4.04 25.56 16.76
N LEU A 842 -3.27 26.49 17.33
CA LEU A 842 -1.80 26.46 17.23
C LEU A 842 -1.17 25.23 17.91
N GLN A 843 -1.73 24.74 19.00
CA GLN A 843 -1.30 23.49 19.64
C GLN A 843 -1.62 22.28 18.76
N PHE A 844 -2.82 22.22 18.16
CA PHE A 844 -3.19 21.20 17.19
C PHE A 844 -2.24 21.19 15.98
N PHE A 845 -1.99 22.34 15.35
CA PHE A 845 -1.08 22.43 14.20
C PHE A 845 0.38 22.11 14.57
N ARG A 846 0.83 22.45 15.79
CA ARG A 846 2.14 22.01 16.30
C ARG A 846 2.20 20.49 16.42
N ALA A 847 1.24 19.88 17.12
CA ALA A 847 1.17 18.43 17.25
C ALA A 847 1.14 17.74 15.88
N GLN A 848 0.34 18.24 14.93
CA GLN A 848 0.30 17.72 13.56
C GLN A 848 1.63 17.88 12.83
N THR A 849 2.31 19.02 13.00
CA THR A 849 3.66 19.27 12.45
C THR A 849 4.68 18.30 13.05
N ASP A 850 4.59 17.99 14.35
CA ASP A 850 5.50 17.09 15.03
C ASP A 850 5.25 15.61 14.65
N HIS A 851 4.01 15.22 14.36
CA HIS A 851 3.70 13.94 13.71
C HIS A 851 4.28 13.86 12.29
N PHE A 852 4.23 14.95 11.51
CA PHE A 852 4.87 15.00 10.20
C PHE A 852 6.41 14.93 10.28
N LYS A 853 7.04 15.55 11.28
CA LYS A 853 8.48 15.40 11.56
C LYS A 853 8.83 13.94 11.89
N ALA A 854 8.14 13.33 12.86
CA ALA A 854 8.38 11.94 13.24
C ALA A 854 8.24 10.99 12.05
N ARG A 855 7.21 11.17 11.21
CA ARG A 855 7.04 10.40 9.97
C ARG A 855 8.15 10.68 8.94
N HIS A 856 8.57 11.93 8.79
CA HIS A 856 9.68 12.30 7.92
C HIS A 856 11.01 11.67 8.37
N ASP A 857 11.28 11.64 9.67
CA ASP A 857 12.52 11.12 10.21
C ASP A 857 12.55 9.57 10.18
N VAL A 858 11.43 8.88 10.42
CA VAL A 858 11.30 7.43 10.12
C VAL A 858 11.50 7.13 8.63
N LEU A 859 11.03 8.00 7.72
CA LEU A 859 11.30 7.85 6.28
C LEU A 859 12.77 8.13 5.93
N ARG A 860 13.42 9.07 6.63
CA ARG A 860 14.86 9.37 6.50
C ARG A 860 15.72 8.20 7.01
N GLU A 861 15.36 7.59 8.12
CA GLU A 861 16.01 6.37 8.65
C GLU A 861 15.86 5.22 7.66
N ARG A 862 14.65 4.92 7.18
CA ARG A 862 14.43 3.91 6.13
C ARG A 862 15.22 4.18 4.84
N LEU A 863 15.38 5.45 4.44
CA LEU A 863 16.22 5.81 3.30
C LEU A 863 17.73 5.66 3.58
N ALA A 864 18.17 5.91 4.82
CA ALA A 864 19.54 5.64 5.25
C ALA A 864 19.82 4.14 5.30
N ASP A 865 18.89 3.33 5.82
CA ASP A 865 18.99 1.86 5.87
C ASP A 865 18.99 1.24 4.47
N MET A 866 18.13 1.71 3.57
CA MET A 866 18.18 1.32 2.15
C MET A 866 19.51 1.74 1.48
N GLY A 867 20.05 2.92 1.83
CA GLY A 867 21.38 3.35 1.38
C GLY A 867 22.52 2.48 1.92
N ASN A 868 22.43 2.08 3.19
CA ASN A 868 23.39 1.19 3.86
C ASN A 868 23.31 -0.23 3.28
N ALA A 869 22.11 -0.75 3.04
CA ALA A 869 21.88 -2.05 2.41
C ALA A 869 22.41 -2.07 0.96
N TYR A 870 22.15 -1.02 0.18
CA TYR A 870 22.69 -0.87 -1.17
C TYR A 870 24.22 -0.76 -1.16
N ALA A 871 24.80 0.01 -0.23
CA ALA A 871 26.26 0.10 -0.07
C ALA A 871 26.87 -1.25 0.37
N ALA A 872 26.19 -2.02 1.22
CA ALA A 872 26.62 -3.35 1.63
C ALA A 872 26.55 -4.37 0.49
N GLN A 873 25.48 -4.35 -0.31
CA GLN A 873 25.36 -5.16 -1.54
C GLN A 873 26.44 -4.80 -2.55
N ARG A 874 26.66 -3.51 -2.83
CA ARG A 874 27.75 -3.07 -3.71
C ARG A 874 29.12 -3.48 -3.17
N ALA A 875 29.33 -3.44 -1.86
CA ALA A 875 30.58 -3.87 -1.23
C ALA A 875 30.77 -5.41 -1.24
N THR A 876 29.72 -6.22 -1.31
CA THR A 876 29.85 -7.67 -1.54
C THR A 876 30.03 -7.97 -3.03
N GLU A 877 29.37 -7.25 -3.93
CA GLU A 877 29.60 -7.31 -5.39
C GLU A 877 31.04 -6.92 -5.75
N GLU A 878 31.59 -5.83 -5.20
CA GLU A 878 32.99 -5.42 -5.43
C GLU A 878 33.98 -6.44 -4.85
N LYS A 879 33.65 -7.13 -3.75
CA LYS A 879 34.46 -8.25 -3.23
C LYS A 879 34.38 -9.46 -4.16
N GLN A 880 33.21 -9.79 -4.70
CA GLN A 880 33.02 -10.88 -5.67
C GLN A 880 33.64 -10.57 -7.04
N ALA A 881 33.73 -9.31 -7.45
CA ALA A 881 34.50 -8.87 -8.61
C ALA A 881 36.00 -9.10 -8.37
N ARG A 882 36.54 -8.61 -7.24
CA ARG A 882 37.96 -8.82 -6.89
C ARG A 882 38.34 -10.29 -6.75
N THR A 883 37.48 -11.16 -6.24
CA THR A 883 37.77 -12.61 -6.21
C THR A 883 37.63 -13.26 -7.59
N ARG A 884 36.79 -12.74 -8.50
CA ARG A 884 36.77 -13.17 -9.91
C ARG A 884 38.02 -12.74 -10.68
N ASP A 885 38.53 -11.54 -10.43
CA ASP A 885 39.76 -11.05 -11.08
C ASP A 885 40.99 -11.80 -10.58
N VAL A 886 41.11 -12.03 -9.26
CA VAL A 886 42.15 -12.90 -8.67
C VAL A 886 42.05 -14.36 -9.17
N ALA A 887 40.85 -14.83 -9.51
CA ALA A 887 40.66 -16.15 -10.16
C ALA A 887 40.97 -16.13 -11.68
N ARG A 888 41.23 -14.96 -12.28
CA ARG A 888 41.53 -14.79 -13.71
C ARG A 888 43.02 -14.58 -13.97
N ASP A 889 43.72 -13.90 -13.06
CA ASP A 889 45.16 -13.64 -13.14
C ASP A 889 46.05 -14.86 -12.80
N GLY A 890 45.44 -16.02 -12.50
CA GLY A 890 46.17 -17.27 -12.25
C GLY A 890 46.83 -17.91 -13.49
N ALA A 891 46.80 -17.27 -14.67
CA ALA A 891 47.14 -17.90 -15.95
C ALA A 891 47.95 -17.03 -16.95
N SER A 892 48.87 -16.17 -16.48
CA SER A 892 50.00 -15.74 -17.33
C SER A 892 51.19 -15.16 -16.55
N LEU A 893 52.35 -15.80 -16.69
CA LEU A 893 53.65 -15.12 -16.56
C LEU A 893 53.96 -14.48 -17.92
N ASP A 894 54.13 -13.16 -18.00
CA ASP A 894 55.49 -12.60 -18.13
C ASP A 894 55.59 -11.06 -18.16
N SER A 895 56.57 -10.57 -17.38
CA SER A 895 57.37 -9.35 -17.62
C SER A 895 56.80 -7.93 -17.44
N ARG A 896 57.73 -7.05 -16.99
CA ARG A 896 57.85 -5.59 -17.22
C ARG A 896 56.96 -4.58 -16.46
N SER A 897 57.56 -4.15 -15.34
CA SER A 897 57.99 -2.75 -15.05
C SER A 897 56.97 -1.67 -14.67
N LEU A 898 57.11 -1.23 -13.41
CA LEU A 898 57.30 0.17 -12.98
C LEU A 898 56.32 1.24 -13.51
N SER A 899 55.40 1.68 -12.65
CA SER A 899 55.49 3.04 -12.09
C SER A 899 54.48 3.24 -10.95
N SER A 900 54.76 4.22 -10.09
CA SER A 900 53.91 4.65 -8.97
C SER A 900 53.17 5.93 -9.30
N SER A 901 51.90 6.04 -8.91
CA SER A 901 51.34 7.34 -8.49
C SER A 901 50.14 7.15 -7.54
N ALA A 902 49.78 8.25 -6.86
CA ALA A 902 48.83 8.30 -5.75
C ALA A 902 47.36 8.16 -6.17
N ALA A 903 46.50 8.02 -5.16
CA ALA A 903 45.04 8.00 -5.31
C ALA A 903 44.45 9.41 -5.51
N GLU A 904 43.39 9.52 -6.30
CA GLU A 904 42.45 10.65 -6.31
C GLU A 904 41.01 10.12 -6.49
N THR A 905 40.03 10.82 -5.94
CA THR A 905 38.64 10.36 -5.82
C THR A 905 37.76 10.80 -7.01
N PRO A 906 36.85 9.96 -7.52
CA PRO A 906 35.97 10.33 -8.62
C PRO A 906 34.84 11.27 -8.14
N VAL A 907 34.94 12.56 -8.49
CA VAL A 907 33.90 13.55 -8.22
C VAL A 907 32.69 13.33 -9.14
N TYR A 908 31.51 13.19 -8.56
CA TYR A 908 30.23 13.04 -9.25
C TYR A 908 29.88 14.29 -10.08
N ARG A 909 29.83 14.17 -11.41
CA ARG A 909 29.30 15.22 -12.30
C ARG A 909 27.78 15.13 -12.38
N GLY A 910 27.10 16.14 -11.87
CA GLY A 910 25.64 16.28 -11.98
C GLY A 910 25.16 16.58 -13.40
N PHE A 911 23.93 16.19 -13.69
CA PHE A 911 23.24 16.44 -14.96
C PHE A 911 22.80 17.92 -15.05
N VAL A 912 23.00 18.58 -16.19
CA VAL A 912 22.58 19.97 -16.43
C VAL A 912 21.48 20.02 -17.49
N ALA A 913 20.35 20.65 -17.15
CA ALA A 913 19.21 20.79 -18.05
C ALA A 913 19.40 21.98 -19.03
N PRO A 914 18.88 21.89 -20.28
CA PRO A 914 19.02 22.96 -21.27
C PRO A 914 18.13 24.18 -20.95
N PRO A 915 18.53 25.40 -21.36
CA PRO A 915 17.80 26.63 -21.05
C PRO A 915 16.53 26.80 -21.91
N ARG A 916 15.51 27.47 -21.34
CA ARG A 916 14.34 27.98 -22.10
C ARG A 916 14.65 29.37 -22.68
N PRO A 917 14.11 29.71 -23.87
CA PRO A 917 14.27 31.04 -24.45
C PRO A 917 13.41 32.09 -23.71
N THR A 918 13.93 33.32 -23.64
CA THR A 918 13.23 34.52 -23.16
C THR A 918 12.45 35.18 -24.30
N PRO A 919 11.22 35.69 -24.07
CA PRO A 919 10.49 36.45 -25.08
C PRO A 919 11.09 37.86 -25.24
N THR A 920 11.38 38.25 -26.47
CA THR A 920 11.73 39.64 -26.82
C THR A 920 10.47 40.47 -26.97
N SER A 921 10.35 41.54 -26.20
CA SER A 921 9.42 42.63 -26.50
C SER A 921 9.98 43.48 -27.64
N ASP A 922 9.19 43.78 -28.67
CA ASP A 922 9.21 45.13 -29.25
C ASP A 922 7.90 45.51 -29.97
N THR A 923 7.32 46.57 -29.42
CA THR A 923 6.42 47.62 -29.95
C THR A 923 5.69 47.50 -31.31
N SER A 924 4.45 48.04 -31.28
CA SER A 924 3.75 48.79 -32.35
C SER A 924 3.04 48.00 -33.47
N ALA A 925 1.94 48.50 -34.06
CA ALA A 925 0.90 49.44 -33.58
C ALA A 925 -0.30 49.44 -34.55
N SER A 926 -1.50 49.79 -34.04
CA SER A 926 -2.68 50.21 -34.84
C SER A 926 -3.36 49.08 -35.67
N VAL A 927 -4.61 49.16 -36.16
CA VAL A 927 -5.74 50.06 -35.88
C VAL A 927 -7.05 49.44 -36.41
N LYS A 928 -8.20 49.64 -35.72
CA LYS A 928 -9.59 49.42 -36.21
C LYS A 928 -9.99 47.96 -36.58
N ALA A 929 -11.27 47.59 -36.65
CA ALA A 929 -12.53 48.21 -36.19
C ALA A 929 -13.61 47.11 -36.01
N GLU A 930 -14.75 47.53 -35.44
CA GLU A 930 -15.98 46.76 -35.14
C GLU A 930 -15.89 45.81 -33.93
#